data_AF-A0A4V3AN69-F1
#
_entry.id   AF-A0A4V3AN69-F1
#
_cell.length_a   1.000
_cell.length_b   1.000
_cell.length_c   1.000
_cell.angle_alpha   90.00
_cell.angle_beta   90.00
_cell.angle_gamma   90.00
#
_symmetry.space_group_name_H-M   'P 1'
#
loop_
_entity.id
_entity.type
_entity.pdbx_description
1 polymer ?
#
loop_
_entity_poly.entity_id
_entity_poly.type
_entity_poly.pdbx_seq_one_letter_code
_entity_poly.pdbx_strand_id
1 'polypeptide(L)'
;MDWGATIVCRQDGRAECAAVLVGTSDAAGLFKGRLSLSHKALHEHFGSATEYVTSRSRDEIDEWACALEFRPETDKALKGLVIVVEDASPDTCLALLALQSRLIGREFPSLWSSYSELWEEGDTEETGEAEHSFGALLSALVHVELQQASDPSAEVRSDALSTAVRKGMTYASGLISQDLQPSRIPPHLVEAGTGLTRLHREARSRLAYERLAYSQVARSSAKLQLAIHLAGSRRKTLVDAILFSEILFTGAMKHFSRSDPTTFTGRGYALQALHRPALKGTGNDITISTNPASSLDLWALWAELERLEDERWRSFADTPGGFKRPRGNDGDRALVSHDENIGSAMACHQPWWDDKGKRTLIAAPRSVLHDGASFPGSLLTWGDVKAAMWRCYAPTMGLRVSDRKDRATAIKLSDSSANVRALATPLVYGSDTTIIDCVRMPSQGDDAIIWSPTLSAMFAAMLATGEISIDTLPDTSDFDVIEARGGTMIISKHGVALIELSQTSDFPHRELRRAASDVATVVGFARDLERSLQSEIRQLALVSAANENGRSKRSALRAIYSAKLKARDIWERSSRVETDSLVRQFRECCEARWQGRAQLDMVISELEELERMIVSTSELRANALLNKVAIYGLPASLAGNLLGGLLLIGEKGEFNGVAFAVALAYAGSTVAGVAFLFWLVRREASSWRMD
;
A
#
# COMPACT_ATOMS: atom_id res chain seq x y z
N MET A 1 -21.38 -0.68 40.40
CA MET A 1 -21.40 -1.66 41.52
C MET A 1 -19.97 -1.82 41.98
N ASP A 2 -19.72 -1.83 43.29
CA ASP A 2 -18.41 -2.25 43.83
C ASP A 2 -18.42 -3.78 43.97
N TRP A 3 -17.58 -4.46 43.20
CA TRP A 3 -17.48 -5.92 43.17
C TRP A 3 -16.68 -6.47 44.35
N GLY A 4 -15.86 -5.64 45.02
CA GLY A 4 -15.13 -6.00 46.24
C GLY A 4 -14.09 -7.14 46.13
N ALA A 5 -13.90 -7.75 44.96
CA ALA A 5 -12.80 -8.66 44.65
C ALA A 5 -11.49 -7.87 44.43
N THR A 6 -10.33 -8.45 44.70
CA THR A 6 -9.02 -7.90 44.32
C THR A 6 -8.59 -8.54 43.00
N ILE A 7 -8.55 -7.77 41.90
CA ILE A 7 -8.19 -8.26 40.57
C ILE A 7 -6.72 -7.90 40.31
N VAL A 8 -5.92 -8.88 39.89
CA VAL A 8 -4.47 -8.77 39.72
C VAL A 8 -4.04 -9.36 38.37
N CYS A 9 -3.02 -8.78 37.74
CA CYS A 9 -2.43 -9.32 36.51
C CYS A 9 -1.55 -10.57 36.77
N ARG A 10 -1.55 -11.53 35.83
CA ARG A 10 -0.69 -12.73 35.86
C ARG A 10 0.80 -12.44 36.12
N GLN A 11 1.30 -11.31 35.64
CA GLN A 11 2.73 -10.98 35.66
C GLN A 11 3.24 -10.47 37.02
N ASP A 12 2.37 -10.25 38.02
CA ASP A 12 2.76 -9.68 39.33
C ASP A 12 3.39 -10.70 40.29
N GLY A 13 3.59 -11.96 39.90
CA GLY A 13 4.15 -13.00 40.78
C GLY A 13 3.26 -13.38 41.98
N ARG A 14 2.10 -12.72 42.15
CA ARG A 14 1.12 -12.96 43.23
C ARG A 14 0.16 -14.12 42.95
N ALA A 15 0.44 -14.95 41.95
CA ALA A 15 -0.36 -16.13 41.61
C ALA A 15 -0.50 -17.09 42.81
N GLU A 16 0.42 -17.02 43.78
CA GLU A 16 0.41 -17.88 44.96
C GLU A 16 -0.75 -17.61 45.94
N CYS A 17 -1.28 -16.38 45.95
CA CYS A 17 -2.39 -15.96 46.82
C CYS A 17 -3.75 -15.94 46.10
N ALA A 18 -3.82 -16.40 44.84
CA ALA A 18 -5.03 -16.34 44.03
C ALA A 18 -6.06 -17.39 44.45
N ALA A 19 -7.31 -16.97 44.66
CA ALA A 19 -8.43 -17.87 44.85
C ALA A 19 -9.03 -18.32 43.51
N VAL A 20 -9.02 -17.44 42.50
CA VAL A 20 -9.54 -17.72 41.15
C VAL A 20 -8.53 -17.31 40.08
N LEU A 21 -8.34 -18.15 39.08
CA LEU A 21 -7.48 -17.95 37.91
C LEU A 21 -8.34 -17.97 36.64
N VAL A 22 -8.24 -16.96 35.77
CA VAL A 22 -8.99 -16.90 34.49
C VAL A 22 -8.02 -16.73 33.33
N GLY A 23 -7.97 -17.73 32.42
CA GLY A 23 -7.07 -17.73 31.26
C GLY A 23 -5.57 -17.95 31.55
N THR A 24 -5.15 -18.00 32.82
CA THR A 24 -3.73 -17.99 33.21
C THR A 24 -3.08 -19.36 33.47
N SER A 25 -3.84 -20.45 33.39
CA SER A 25 -3.41 -21.82 33.77
C SER A 25 -3.76 -22.83 32.68
N ASP A 26 -2.92 -23.85 32.50
CA ASP A 26 -3.20 -25.01 31.64
C ASP A 26 -3.95 -26.13 32.40
N ALA A 27 -4.29 -25.91 33.67
CA ALA A 27 -5.17 -26.78 34.45
C ALA A 27 -6.58 -26.18 34.54
N ALA A 28 -7.61 -27.03 34.51
CA ALA A 28 -9.01 -26.67 34.68
C ALA A 28 -9.53 -27.16 36.06
N GLY A 29 -10.42 -26.40 36.69
CA GLY A 29 -11.06 -26.78 37.95
C GLY A 29 -10.21 -26.50 39.18
N LEU A 30 -10.44 -27.25 40.26
CA LEU A 30 -9.74 -27.06 41.52
C LEU A 30 -8.33 -27.66 41.47
N PHE A 31 -7.32 -26.81 41.70
CA PHE A 31 -5.94 -27.23 41.75
C PHE A 31 -5.20 -26.50 42.88
N LYS A 32 -4.59 -27.26 43.79
CA LYS A 32 -3.84 -26.74 44.95
C LYS A 32 -4.63 -25.69 45.77
N GLY A 33 -5.94 -25.91 45.96
CA GLY A 33 -6.82 -25.01 46.70
C GLY A 33 -7.22 -23.74 45.94
N ARG A 34 -7.05 -23.70 44.61
CA ARG A 34 -7.41 -22.58 43.74
C ARG A 34 -8.38 -23.03 42.67
N LEU A 35 -9.31 -22.17 42.27
CA LEU A 35 -10.20 -22.44 41.14
C LEU A 35 -9.62 -21.88 39.84
N SER A 36 -9.39 -22.74 38.86
CA SER A 36 -8.96 -22.34 37.52
C SER A 36 -10.10 -22.42 36.52
N LEU A 37 -10.52 -21.26 36.00
CA LEU A 37 -11.49 -21.10 34.92
C LEU A 37 -10.76 -21.11 33.57
N SER A 38 -10.05 -22.20 33.27
CA SER A 38 -9.34 -22.35 32.00
C SER A 38 -10.00 -23.43 31.15
N HIS A 39 -10.56 -23.02 30.01
CA HIS A 39 -11.02 -23.94 28.98
C HIS A 39 -9.86 -24.42 28.09
N LYS A 40 -8.67 -23.82 28.18
CA LYS A 40 -7.54 -24.05 27.24
C LYS A 40 -7.03 -25.49 27.23
N ALA A 41 -7.17 -26.21 28.34
CA ALA A 41 -6.81 -27.62 28.51
C ALA A 41 -7.90 -28.59 28.02
N LEU A 42 -9.13 -28.09 27.89
CA LEU A 42 -10.35 -28.83 27.57
C LEU A 42 -11.01 -28.26 26.33
N HIS A 43 -10.22 -27.70 25.41
CA HIS A 43 -10.73 -26.93 24.26
C HIS A 43 -11.51 -27.79 23.26
N GLU A 44 -11.37 -29.12 23.34
CA GLU A 44 -12.17 -30.12 22.62
C GLU A 44 -13.60 -30.26 23.18
N HIS A 45 -13.82 -29.80 24.41
CA HIS A 45 -15.08 -29.97 25.15
C HIS A 45 -15.77 -28.65 25.45
N PHE A 46 -15.03 -27.53 25.51
CA PHE A 46 -15.56 -26.19 25.79
C PHE A 46 -14.87 -25.16 24.90
N GLY A 47 -15.67 -24.32 24.24
CA GLY A 47 -15.25 -23.22 23.38
C GLY A 47 -14.89 -21.94 24.14
N SER A 48 -15.33 -21.78 25.39
CA SER A 48 -15.04 -20.59 26.21
C SER A 48 -14.95 -20.88 27.72
N ALA A 49 -14.37 -19.97 28.50
CA ALA A 49 -14.35 -20.08 29.96
C ALA A 49 -15.76 -19.89 30.56
N THR A 50 -16.58 -19.06 29.93
CA THR A 50 -17.99 -18.87 30.29
C THR A 50 -18.78 -20.17 30.13
N GLU A 51 -18.65 -20.84 28.97
CA GLU A 51 -19.27 -22.15 28.74
C GLU A 51 -18.79 -23.17 29.78
N TYR A 52 -17.48 -23.23 30.03
CA TYR A 52 -16.89 -24.11 31.02
C TYR A 52 -17.51 -23.97 32.42
N VAL A 53 -17.91 -22.75 32.83
CA VAL A 53 -18.56 -22.50 34.13
C VAL A 53 -20.04 -22.85 34.08
N THR A 54 -20.73 -22.47 33.01
CA THR A 54 -22.19 -22.67 32.90
C THR A 54 -22.57 -24.15 32.71
N SER A 55 -21.69 -24.95 32.11
CA SER A 55 -21.90 -26.39 31.88
C SER A 55 -21.77 -27.26 33.13
N ARG A 56 -21.30 -26.71 34.26
CA ARG A 56 -20.97 -27.48 35.47
C ARG A 56 -22.19 -27.89 36.25
N SER A 57 -22.12 -29.13 36.74
CA SER A 57 -23.12 -29.70 37.63
C SER A 57 -23.22 -28.91 38.93
N ARG A 58 -24.36 -29.03 39.62
CA ARG A 58 -24.53 -28.33 40.90
C ARG A 58 -23.53 -28.81 41.95
N ASP A 59 -23.23 -30.10 41.96
CA ASP A 59 -22.27 -30.71 42.89
C ASP A 59 -20.86 -30.11 42.72
N GLU A 60 -20.39 -29.93 41.47
CA GLU A 60 -19.10 -29.27 41.19
C GLU A 60 -19.11 -27.80 41.65
N ILE A 61 -20.21 -27.07 41.44
CA ILE A 61 -20.32 -25.68 41.90
C ILE A 61 -20.32 -25.59 43.42
N ASP A 62 -20.95 -26.54 44.12
CA ASP A 62 -20.96 -26.58 45.58
C ASP A 62 -19.57 -26.96 46.14
N GLU A 63 -18.81 -27.81 45.44
CA GLU A 63 -17.40 -28.07 45.75
C GLU A 63 -16.55 -26.80 45.60
N TRP A 64 -16.76 -26.04 44.53
CA TRP A 64 -16.07 -24.76 44.32
C TRP A 64 -16.45 -23.74 45.38
N ALA A 65 -17.73 -23.65 45.75
CA ALA A 65 -18.19 -22.78 46.81
C ALA A 65 -17.52 -23.11 48.16
N CYS A 66 -17.40 -24.40 48.49
CA CYS A 66 -16.68 -24.85 49.68
C CYS A 66 -15.19 -24.47 49.63
N ALA A 67 -14.52 -24.71 48.50
CA ALA A 67 -13.11 -24.41 48.33
C ALA A 67 -12.79 -22.91 48.38
N LEU A 68 -13.72 -22.06 47.91
CA LEU A 68 -13.61 -20.61 47.96
C LEU A 68 -14.09 -20.00 49.29
N GLU A 69 -14.47 -20.84 50.27
CA GLU A 69 -15.07 -20.42 51.55
C GLU A 69 -16.29 -19.50 51.37
N PHE A 70 -17.04 -19.66 50.27
CA PHE A 70 -18.18 -18.83 49.94
C PHE A 70 -19.31 -19.03 50.96
N ARG A 71 -19.82 -17.91 51.50
CA ARG A 71 -21.00 -17.90 52.37
C ARG A 71 -22.18 -17.26 51.65
N PRO A 72 -23.34 -17.94 51.56
CA PRO A 72 -24.50 -17.50 50.78
C PRO A 72 -25.19 -16.22 51.29
N GLU A 73 -24.72 -15.63 52.40
CA GLU A 73 -25.30 -14.44 53.04
C GLU A 73 -24.99 -13.12 52.28
N THR A 74 -24.27 -13.17 51.16
CA THR A 74 -23.96 -11.97 50.36
C THR A 74 -24.28 -12.16 48.88
N ASP A 75 -24.96 -11.17 48.27
CA ASP A 75 -25.19 -11.09 46.80
C ASP A 75 -23.89 -10.89 45.99
N LYS A 76 -22.72 -10.86 46.65
CA LYS A 76 -21.40 -10.58 46.06
C LYS A 76 -20.42 -11.71 46.36
N ALA A 77 -20.65 -12.87 45.73
CA ALA A 77 -19.84 -14.07 45.93
C ALA A 77 -18.34 -13.90 45.67
N LEU A 78 -17.94 -12.91 44.86
CA LEU A 78 -16.54 -12.64 44.55
C LEU A 78 -15.85 -11.68 45.54
N LYS A 79 -16.59 -11.09 46.48
CA LYS A 79 -16.06 -10.09 47.40
C LYS A 79 -14.98 -10.70 48.30
N GLY A 80 -13.83 -10.04 48.40
CA GLY A 80 -12.70 -10.47 49.23
C GLY A 80 -11.78 -11.51 48.57
N LEU A 81 -12.15 -12.06 47.40
CA LEU A 81 -11.29 -12.98 46.66
C LEU A 81 -10.20 -12.26 45.90
N VAL A 82 -9.02 -12.87 45.80
CA VAL A 82 -7.96 -12.48 44.86
C VAL A 82 -8.17 -13.23 43.55
N ILE A 83 -8.44 -12.50 42.47
CA ILE A 83 -8.69 -13.02 41.13
C ILE A 83 -7.53 -12.62 40.24
N VAL A 84 -6.89 -13.59 39.60
CA VAL A 84 -5.84 -13.35 38.61
C VAL A 84 -6.39 -13.57 37.22
N VAL A 85 -6.27 -12.57 36.37
CA VAL A 85 -6.77 -12.59 34.99
C VAL A 85 -5.63 -12.40 33.99
N GLU A 86 -5.79 -12.98 32.81
CA GLU A 86 -4.88 -12.74 31.68
C GLU A 86 -5.18 -11.42 30.97
N ASP A 87 -6.47 -11.12 30.76
CA ASP A 87 -6.95 -9.96 30.03
C ASP A 87 -8.31 -9.45 30.56
N ALA A 88 -8.92 -8.50 29.86
CA ALA A 88 -10.27 -8.01 30.12
C ALA A 88 -11.21 -8.32 28.95
N SER A 89 -11.08 -9.52 28.35
CA SER A 89 -11.91 -9.95 27.23
C SER A 89 -13.40 -10.11 27.60
N PRO A 90 -14.30 -10.16 26.60
CA PRO A 90 -15.69 -10.56 26.82
C PRO A 90 -15.85 -11.88 27.56
N ASP A 91 -15.09 -12.92 27.20
CA ASP A 91 -15.13 -14.21 27.89
C ASP A 91 -14.68 -14.09 29.34
N THR A 92 -13.58 -13.38 29.63
CA THR A 92 -13.13 -13.15 31.01
C THR A 92 -14.21 -12.47 31.87
N CYS A 93 -14.86 -11.43 31.33
CA CYS A 93 -15.90 -10.70 32.06
C CYS A 93 -17.17 -11.57 32.27
N LEU A 94 -17.58 -12.32 31.25
CA LEU A 94 -18.77 -13.18 31.31
C LEU A 94 -18.54 -14.41 32.19
N ALA A 95 -17.36 -15.02 32.16
CA ALA A 95 -17.02 -16.16 33.01
C ALA A 95 -17.07 -15.81 34.50
N LEU A 96 -16.60 -14.62 34.89
CA LEU A 96 -16.70 -14.14 36.26
C LEU A 96 -18.16 -13.88 36.69
N LEU A 97 -18.99 -13.31 35.80
CA LEU A 97 -20.41 -13.11 36.05
C LEU A 97 -21.19 -14.43 36.11
N ALA A 98 -20.84 -15.40 35.26
CA ALA A 98 -21.37 -16.75 35.28
C ALA A 98 -21.01 -17.44 36.59
N LEU A 99 -19.75 -17.39 37.03
CA LEU A 99 -19.30 -17.96 38.30
C LEU A 99 -20.07 -17.35 39.47
N GLN A 100 -20.18 -16.02 39.51
CA GLN A 100 -20.96 -15.34 40.55
C GLN A 100 -22.42 -15.81 40.55
N SER A 101 -23.06 -15.90 39.39
CA SER A 101 -24.45 -16.34 39.25
C SER A 101 -24.62 -17.78 39.75
N ARG A 102 -23.73 -18.69 39.37
CA ARG A 102 -23.77 -20.10 39.78
C ARG A 102 -23.53 -20.28 41.28
N LEU A 103 -22.58 -19.55 41.87
CA LEU A 103 -22.31 -19.60 43.31
C LEU A 103 -23.51 -19.17 44.15
N ILE A 104 -24.24 -18.12 43.74
CA ILE A 104 -25.46 -17.65 44.42
C ILE A 104 -26.72 -18.47 44.05
N GLY A 105 -26.58 -19.56 43.30
CA GLY A 105 -27.68 -20.46 42.93
C GLY A 105 -28.59 -19.94 41.81
N ARG A 106 -28.13 -19.01 40.98
CA ARG A 106 -28.85 -18.50 39.79
C ARG A 106 -28.30 -19.11 38.51
N GLU A 107 -29.17 -19.17 37.50
CA GLU A 107 -28.77 -19.52 36.14
C GLU A 107 -28.15 -18.32 35.43
N PHE A 108 -27.19 -18.58 34.56
CA PHE A 108 -26.61 -17.57 33.68
C PHE A 108 -27.30 -17.64 32.31
N PRO A 109 -27.62 -16.51 31.66
CA PRO A 109 -28.33 -16.52 30.38
C PRO A 109 -27.57 -17.29 29.29
N SER A 110 -28.18 -18.31 28.71
CA SER A 110 -27.55 -19.17 27.69
C SER A 110 -27.09 -18.40 26.46
N LEU A 111 -27.87 -17.41 26.01
CA LEU A 111 -27.53 -16.54 24.86
C LEU A 111 -26.18 -15.83 25.05
N TRP A 112 -25.84 -15.46 26.29
CA TRP A 112 -24.57 -14.78 26.59
C TRP A 112 -23.40 -15.76 26.67
N SER A 113 -23.64 -17.03 27.05
CA SER A 113 -22.64 -18.10 26.96
C SER A 113 -22.34 -18.48 25.50
N SER A 114 -23.36 -18.68 24.68
CA SER A 114 -23.17 -18.96 23.26
C SER A 114 -22.47 -17.80 22.54
N TYR A 115 -22.77 -16.56 22.93
CA TYR A 115 -22.06 -15.40 22.40
C TYR A 115 -20.56 -15.41 22.74
N SER A 116 -20.16 -15.82 23.95
CA SER A 116 -18.73 -15.89 24.30
C SER A 116 -17.98 -16.96 23.51
N GLU A 117 -18.62 -18.09 23.18
CA GLU A 117 -18.05 -19.12 22.32
C GLU A 117 -17.78 -18.56 20.92
N LEU A 118 -18.79 -17.94 20.29
CA LEU A 118 -18.65 -17.28 18.98
C LEU A 118 -17.57 -16.20 18.98
N TRP A 119 -17.46 -15.45 20.08
CA TRP A 119 -16.42 -14.43 20.25
C TRP A 119 -15.01 -15.03 20.30
N GLU A 120 -14.80 -16.10 21.07
CA GLU A 120 -13.50 -16.77 21.18
C GLU A 120 -13.10 -17.46 19.87
N GLU A 121 -14.07 -17.99 19.12
CA GLU A 121 -13.84 -18.45 17.75
C GLU A 121 -13.44 -17.30 16.82
N GLY A 122 -13.88 -16.08 17.13
CA GLY A 122 -13.66 -14.88 16.33
C GLY A 122 -14.68 -14.75 15.21
N ASP A 123 -15.88 -15.30 15.37
CA ASP A 123 -16.99 -15.13 14.43
C ASP A 123 -17.49 -13.67 14.50
N THR A 124 -17.51 -12.99 13.35
CA THR A 124 -18.01 -11.61 13.25
C THR A 124 -19.36 -11.49 12.56
N GLU A 125 -19.88 -12.58 12.00
CA GLU A 125 -21.18 -12.62 11.33
C GLU A 125 -22.31 -12.83 12.35
N GLU A 126 -22.15 -13.80 13.25
CA GLU A 126 -23.16 -14.14 14.26
C GLU A 126 -23.09 -13.25 15.50
N THR A 127 -21.91 -12.68 15.80
CA THR A 127 -21.74 -11.72 16.91
C THR A 127 -22.29 -10.32 16.60
N GLY A 128 -22.79 -10.11 15.38
CA GLY A 128 -23.46 -8.88 14.94
C GLY A 128 -22.52 -7.77 14.48
N GLU A 129 -23.11 -6.72 13.92
CA GLU A 129 -22.37 -5.52 13.51
C GLU A 129 -21.60 -4.92 14.68
N ALA A 130 -20.38 -4.45 14.44
CA ALA A 130 -19.48 -3.96 15.50
C ALA A 130 -20.15 -2.92 16.42
N GLU A 131 -20.95 -2.00 15.87
CA GLU A 131 -21.68 -0.97 16.62
C GLU A 131 -22.74 -1.49 17.58
N HIS A 132 -23.21 -2.73 17.35
CA HIS A 132 -24.28 -3.39 18.07
C HIS A 132 -23.79 -4.63 18.83
N SER A 133 -22.55 -5.05 18.60
CA SER A 133 -21.90 -6.19 19.22
C SER A 133 -21.39 -5.83 20.62
N PHE A 134 -21.82 -6.59 21.63
CA PHE A 134 -21.36 -6.46 23.01
C PHE A 134 -19.83 -6.57 23.10
N GLY A 135 -19.25 -7.54 22.41
CA GLY A 135 -17.81 -7.79 22.45
C GLY A 135 -17.03 -6.62 21.87
N ALA A 136 -17.43 -6.09 20.72
CA ALA A 136 -16.78 -4.91 20.12
C ALA A 136 -16.91 -3.66 21.02
N LEU A 137 -18.10 -3.41 21.58
CA LEU A 137 -18.33 -2.31 22.52
C LEU A 137 -17.51 -2.46 23.81
N LEU A 138 -17.44 -3.67 24.36
CA LEU A 138 -16.68 -3.97 25.56
C LEU A 138 -15.18 -3.83 25.31
N SER A 139 -14.66 -4.39 24.21
CA SER A 139 -13.24 -4.26 23.82
C SER A 139 -12.85 -2.80 23.68
N ALA A 140 -13.65 -1.98 23.02
CA ALA A 140 -13.39 -0.54 22.90
C ALA A 140 -13.44 0.20 24.26
N LEU A 141 -14.30 -0.25 25.20
CA LEU A 141 -14.40 0.31 26.55
C LEU A 141 -13.17 -0.03 27.40
N VAL A 142 -12.67 -1.26 27.33
CA VAL A 142 -11.60 -1.76 28.22
C VAL A 142 -10.19 -1.51 27.69
N HIS A 143 -10.00 -1.47 26.37
CA HIS A 143 -8.67 -1.27 25.76
C HIS A 143 -8.07 0.11 26.07
N VAL A 144 -8.88 1.14 26.24
CA VAL A 144 -8.40 2.49 26.56
C VAL A 144 -7.68 2.52 27.91
N GLU A 145 -8.17 1.78 28.90
CA GLU A 145 -7.53 1.69 30.21
C GLU A 145 -6.14 1.04 30.10
N LEU A 146 -6.04 0.00 29.25
CA LEU A 146 -4.80 -0.71 29.00
C LEU A 146 -3.80 0.12 28.18
N GLN A 147 -4.28 0.95 27.24
CA GLN A 147 -3.44 1.88 26.47
C GLN A 147 -2.86 2.99 27.33
N GLN A 148 -3.59 3.51 28.31
CA GLN A 148 -3.06 4.53 29.22
C GLN A 148 -1.92 4.02 30.09
N ALA A 149 -1.80 2.69 30.21
CA ALA A 149 -0.71 1.99 30.88
C ALA A 149 0.39 1.50 29.91
N SER A 150 0.68 2.23 28.82
CA SER A 150 1.63 1.76 27.78
C SER A 150 3.13 1.93 28.10
N ASP A 151 3.52 2.44 29.27
CA ASP A 151 4.90 2.29 29.79
C ASP A 151 5.10 2.39 31.34
N PRO A 152 4.36 1.66 32.20
CA PRO A 152 4.53 1.75 33.64
C PRO A 152 4.96 0.41 34.29
N SER A 153 5.30 0.47 35.58
CA SER A 153 5.61 -0.69 36.41
C SER A 153 4.48 -1.74 36.38
N ALA A 154 4.82 -2.98 36.75
CA ALA A 154 3.86 -4.09 36.79
C ALA A 154 2.59 -3.75 37.60
N GLU A 155 2.74 -3.00 38.69
CA GLU A 155 1.64 -2.54 39.54
C GLU A 155 0.62 -1.66 38.80
N VAL A 156 1.07 -0.66 38.03
CA VAL A 156 0.17 0.23 37.28
C VAL A 156 -0.58 -0.53 36.18
N ARG A 157 0.06 -1.53 35.57
CA ARG A 157 -0.59 -2.41 34.60
C ARG A 157 -1.68 -3.26 35.26
N SER A 158 -1.41 -3.75 36.46
CA SER A 158 -2.37 -4.48 37.29
C SER A 158 -3.59 -3.63 37.66
N ASP A 159 -3.36 -2.37 38.06
CA ASP A 159 -4.42 -1.42 38.40
C ASP A 159 -5.29 -1.07 37.18
N ALA A 160 -4.67 -0.84 36.02
CA ALA A 160 -5.38 -0.61 34.77
C ALA A 160 -6.25 -1.81 34.37
N LEU A 161 -5.70 -3.03 34.47
CA LEU A 161 -6.42 -4.27 34.18
C LEU A 161 -7.58 -4.51 35.15
N SER A 162 -7.35 -4.28 36.46
CA SER A 162 -8.39 -4.35 37.49
C SER A 162 -9.54 -3.38 37.19
N THR A 163 -9.21 -2.15 36.79
CA THR A 163 -10.19 -1.14 36.37
C THR A 163 -10.96 -1.57 35.14
N ALA A 164 -10.27 -2.09 34.12
CA ALA A 164 -10.84 -2.60 32.88
C ALA A 164 -11.85 -3.73 33.14
N VAL A 165 -11.47 -4.76 33.90
CA VAL A 165 -12.36 -5.89 34.23
C VAL A 165 -13.57 -5.42 35.03
N ARG A 166 -13.41 -4.53 36.02
CA ARG A 166 -14.56 -4.00 36.78
C ARG A 166 -15.52 -3.19 35.91
N LYS A 167 -15.00 -2.35 35.00
CA LYS A 167 -15.82 -1.65 34.01
C LYS A 167 -16.57 -2.65 33.14
N GLY A 168 -15.87 -3.67 32.65
CA GLY A 168 -16.45 -4.71 31.80
C GLY A 168 -17.56 -5.51 32.47
N MET A 169 -17.32 -6.02 33.67
CA MET A 169 -18.34 -6.73 34.47
C MET A 169 -19.55 -5.82 34.78
N THR A 170 -19.32 -4.55 35.12
CA THR A 170 -20.41 -3.58 35.37
C THR A 170 -21.22 -3.31 34.11
N TYR A 171 -20.56 -3.22 32.96
CA TYR A 171 -21.22 -3.01 31.69
C TYR A 171 -22.05 -4.23 31.28
N ALA A 172 -21.44 -5.42 31.27
CA ALA A 172 -22.10 -6.68 30.93
C ALA A 172 -23.28 -7.00 31.84
N SER A 173 -23.11 -6.91 33.18
CA SER A 173 -24.21 -7.14 34.13
C SER A 173 -25.37 -6.15 33.94
N GLY A 174 -25.08 -4.89 33.61
CA GLY A 174 -26.11 -3.89 33.30
C GLY A 174 -26.91 -4.24 32.06
N LEU A 175 -26.25 -4.68 30.98
CA LEU A 175 -26.92 -5.10 29.74
C LEU A 175 -27.75 -6.38 29.94
N ILE A 176 -27.21 -7.37 30.66
CA ILE A 176 -27.92 -8.61 31.02
C ILE A 176 -29.17 -8.28 31.84
N SER A 177 -29.07 -7.35 32.80
CA SER A 177 -30.22 -6.97 33.65
C SER A 177 -31.34 -6.26 32.88
N GLN A 178 -31.06 -5.76 31.68
CA GLN A 178 -32.05 -5.16 30.78
C GLN A 178 -32.59 -6.16 29.74
N ASP A 179 -32.23 -7.45 29.85
CA ASP A 179 -32.64 -8.51 28.92
C ASP A 179 -32.27 -8.20 27.45
N LEU A 180 -31.09 -7.58 27.26
CA LEU A 180 -30.59 -7.26 25.94
C LEU A 180 -29.85 -8.44 25.31
N GLN A 181 -29.93 -8.55 23.99
CA GLN A 181 -29.18 -9.54 23.22
C GLN A 181 -27.75 -9.05 22.95
N PRO A 182 -26.71 -9.86 23.21
CA PRO A 182 -25.32 -9.42 23.09
C PRO A 182 -24.90 -9.10 21.65
N SER A 183 -25.56 -9.65 20.62
CA SER A 183 -25.29 -9.32 19.20
C SER A 183 -26.12 -8.15 18.66
N ARG A 184 -27.03 -7.58 19.47
CA ARG A 184 -27.98 -6.53 19.03
C ARG A 184 -28.19 -5.47 20.11
N ILE A 185 -27.09 -4.97 20.68
CA ILE A 185 -27.14 -3.88 21.65
C ILE A 185 -27.67 -2.61 20.97
N PRO A 186 -28.74 -1.99 21.48
CA PRO A 186 -29.32 -0.81 20.86
C PRO A 186 -28.37 0.39 20.94
N PRO A 187 -28.49 1.36 20.03
CA PRO A 187 -27.64 2.54 20.02
C PRO A 187 -27.84 3.43 21.26
N HIS A 188 -29.03 3.38 21.87
CA HIS A 188 -29.38 4.15 23.04
C HIS A 188 -30.08 3.24 24.04
N LEU A 189 -29.63 3.27 25.30
CA LEU A 189 -30.26 2.55 26.40
C LEU A 189 -31.35 3.44 27.02
N VAL A 190 -32.53 2.85 27.26
CA VAL A 190 -33.65 3.53 27.93
C VAL A 190 -33.40 3.48 29.44
N GLU A 191 -33.30 4.65 30.07
CA GLU A 191 -33.24 4.88 31.53
C GLU A 191 -32.45 3.85 32.35
N ALA A 192 -31.24 3.48 31.91
CA ALA A 192 -30.32 2.76 32.78
C ALA A 192 -29.70 3.73 33.78
N GLY A 193 -29.63 3.34 35.06
CA GLY A 193 -28.97 4.12 36.11
C GLY A 193 -27.66 4.76 35.62
N THR A 194 -27.36 5.98 36.09
CA THR A 194 -26.34 6.89 35.52
C THR A 194 -25.00 6.23 35.14
N GLY A 195 -24.60 5.18 35.86
CA GLY A 195 -23.43 4.36 35.58
C GLY A 195 -23.46 3.58 34.26
N LEU A 196 -24.50 2.79 33.97
CA LEU A 196 -24.58 1.97 32.74
C LEU A 196 -24.68 2.86 31.50
N THR A 197 -25.57 3.85 31.52
CA THR A 197 -25.73 4.81 30.42
C THR A 197 -24.44 5.59 30.15
N ARG A 198 -23.62 5.88 31.18
CA ARG A 198 -22.30 6.48 31.02
C ARG A 198 -21.32 5.53 30.34
N LEU A 199 -21.18 4.29 30.84
CA LEU A 199 -20.29 3.29 30.26
C LEU A 199 -20.67 2.95 28.81
N HIS A 200 -21.96 2.87 28.50
CA HIS A 200 -22.45 2.64 27.16
C HIS A 200 -22.09 3.78 26.20
N ARG A 201 -22.31 5.04 26.61
CA ARG A 201 -21.88 6.21 25.80
C ARG A 201 -20.37 6.23 25.60
N GLU A 202 -19.61 5.94 26.65
CA GLU A 202 -18.15 5.83 26.60
C GLU A 202 -17.72 4.76 25.59
N ALA A 203 -18.24 3.53 25.71
CA ALA A 203 -17.99 2.42 24.78
C ALA A 203 -18.27 2.81 23.32
N ARG A 204 -19.43 3.42 23.04
CA ARG A 204 -19.80 3.84 21.68
C ARG A 204 -18.89 4.95 21.13
N SER A 205 -18.55 5.95 21.95
CA SER A 205 -17.63 7.01 21.54
C SER A 205 -16.22 6.46 21.23
N ARG A 206 -15.74 5.49 22.03
CA ARG A 206 -14.45 4.83 21.77
C ARG A 206 -14.49 3.96 20.54
N LEU A 207 -15.55 3.18 20.35
CA LEU A 207 -15.73 2.36 19.17
C LEU A 207 -15.79 3.21 17.89
N ALA A 208 -16.46 4.36 17.93
CA ALA A 208 -16.48 5.31 16.81
C ALA A 208 -15.08 5.85 16.49
N TYR A 209 -14.25 6.11 17.50
CA TYR A 209 -12.84 6.46 17.29
C TYR A 209 -12.05 5.32 16.65
N GLU A 210 -12.24 4.07 17.11
CA GLU A 210 -11.60 2.91 16.49
C GLU A 210 -12.04 2.70 15.03
N ARG A 211 -13.31 2.98 14.68
CA ARG A 211 -13.78 2.95 13.29
C ARG A 211 -13.07 3.98 12.40
N LEU A 212 -12.82 5.17 12.92
CA LEU A 212 -12.04 6.21 12.23
C LEU A 212 -10.58 5.77 12.07
N ALA A 213 -9.98 5.21 13.12
CA ALA A 213 -8.61 4.68 13.07
C ALA A 213 -8.50 3.55 12.04
N TYR A 214 -9.44 2.61 12.03
CA TYR A 214 -9.53 1.57 11.01
C TYR A 214 -9.63 2.16 9.61
N SER A 215 -10.52 3.15 9.39
CA SER A 215 -10.67 3.79 8.07
C SER A 215 -9.38 4.44 7.57
N GLN A 216 -8.57 5.00 8.47
CA GLN A 216 -7.26 5.57 8.14
C GLN A 216 -6.24 4.47 7.81
N VAL A 217 -6.13 3.46 8.67
CA VAL A 217 -5.24 2.31 8.45
C VAL A 217 -5.58 1.63 7.13
N ALA A 218 -6.85 1.33 6.88
CA ALA A 218 -7.30 0.69 5.66
C ALA A 218 -6.89 1.48 4.40
N ARG A 219 -6.83 2.81 4.42
CA ARG A 219 -6.37 3.60 3.26
C ARG A 219 -4.88 3.44 2.97
N SER A 220 -4.05 3.28 3.98
CA SER A 220 -2.59 3.15 3.85
C SER A 220 -2.09 1.69 3.89
N SER A 221 -3.01 0.72 3.96
CA SER A 221 -2.68 -0.70 4.06
C SER A 221 -2.56 -1.34 2.68
N ALA A 222 -1.73 -2.39 2.58
CA ALA A 222 -1.72 -3.21 1.39
C ALA A 222 -2.99 -4.07 1.35
N LYS A 223 -3.81 -3.88 0.30
CA LYS A 223 -5.06 -4.62 0.06
C LYS A 223 -4.83 -5.58 -1.09
N LEU A 224 -5.02 -6.86 -0.84
CA LEU A 224 -4.69 -7.91 -1.80
C LEU A 224 -5.87 -8.86 -1.97
N GLN A 225 -5.94 -9.50 -3.13
CA GLN A 225 -6.71 -10.73 -3.34
C GLN A 225 -5.71 -11.88 -3.37
N LEU A 226 -5.91 -12.87 -2.51
CA LEU A 226 -5.01 -14.01 -2.35
C LEU A 226 -5.74 -15.33 -2.57
N ALA A 227 -5.03 -16.30 -3.12
CA ALA A 227 -5.52 -17.65 -3.42
C ALA A 227 -5.13 -18.63 -2.31
N ILE A 228 -6.04 -18.86 -1.38
CA ILE A 228 -5.82 -19.65 -0.14
C ILE A 228 -6.57 -20.97 -0.20
N HIS A 229 -6.02 -22.03 0.39
CA HIS A 229 -6.68 -23.34 0.43
C HIS A 229 -7.89 -23.32 1.38
N LEU A 230 -8.94 -24.03 0.97
CA LEU A 230 -10.04 -24.39 1.87
C LEU A 230 -9.57 -25.49 2.81
N ALA A 231 -10.00 -25.43 4.07
CA ALA A 231 -9.68 -26.42 5.08
C ALA A 231 -10.08 -27.84 4.62
N GLY A 232 -9.17 -28.81 4.83
CA GLY A 232 -9.36 -30.20 4.42
C GLY A 232 -9.36 -30.44 2.90
N SER A 233 -8.99 -29.45 2.09
CA SER A 233 -9.02 -29.54 0.62
C SER A 233 -7.77 -28.98 -0.05
N ARG A 234 -7.49 -29.47 -1.26
CA ARG A 234 -6.48 -28.87 -2.16
C ARG A 234 -7.06 -27.73 -2.99
N ARG A 235 -8.36 -27.48 -2.91
CA ARG A 235 -9.02 -26.40 -3.66
C ARG A 235 -8.63 -25.05 -3.05
N LYS A 236 -8.24 -24.11 -3.91
CA LYS A 236 -8.03 -22.73 -3.53
C LYS A 236 -9.29 -21.89 -3.76
N THR A 237 -9.46 -20.86 -2.96
CA THR A 237 -10.45 -19.80 -3.16
C THR A 237 -9.77 -18.44 -3.12
N LEU A 238 -10.29 -17.50 -3.90
CA LEU A 238 -9.81 -16.13 -3.90
C LEU A 238 -10.48 -15.38 -2.74
N VAL A 239 -9.68 -14.72 -1.91
CA VAL A 239 -10.17 -13.95 -0.75
C VAL A 239 -9.51 -12.58 -0.66
N ASP A 240 -10.23 -11.62 -0.08
CA ASP A 240 -9.66 -10.33 0.25
C ASP A 240 -8.78 -10.42 1.51
N ALA A 241 -7.60 -9.82 1.41
CA ALA A 241 -6.61 -9.74 2.46
C ALA A 241 -6.19 -8.29 2.72
N ILE A 242 -5.97 -7.96 3.99
CA ILE A 242 -5.40 -6.66 4.40
C ILE A 242 -4.14 -6.89 5.24
N LEU A 243 -3.07 -6.21 4.83
CA LEU A 243 -1.76 -6.28 5.45
C LEU A 243 -1.39 -4.89 5.94
N PHE A 244 -1.11 -4.75 7.24
CA PHE A 244 -0.87 -3.45 7.82
C PHE A 244 0.02 -3.51 9.06
N SER A 245 0.59 -2.35 9.39
CA SER A 245 1.34 -2.17 10.64
C SER A 245 0.55 -1.26 11.57
N GLU A 246 0.31 -1.72 12.79
CA GLU A 246 -0.45 -0.98 13.80
C GLU A 246 0.51 -0.30 14.77
N ILE A 247 0.26 0.99 15.00
CA ILE A 247 0.99 1.80 16.00
C ILE A 247 0.13 2.00 17.26
N LEU A 248 -1.20 2.01 17.12
CA LEU A 248 -2.17 2.24 18.20
C LEU A 248 -2.97 0.96 18.44
N PHE A 249 -2.97 0.43 19.67
CA PHE A 249 -3.62 -0.84 19.99
C PHE A 249 -5.15 -0.76 19.98
N THR A 250 -5.82 -1.18 18.90
CA THR A 250 -7.28 -1.15 18.79
C THR A 250 -7.91 -2.52 19.10
N GLY A 251 -9.09 -2.52 19.71
CA GLY A 251 -9.76 -3.76 20.11
C GLY A 251 -10.72 -4.33 19.07
N ALA A 252 -11.47 -3.47 18.38
CA ALA A 252 -12.54 -3.85 17.46
C ALA A 252 -12.13 -3.82 15.99
N MET A 253 -10.88 -3.46 15.66
CA MET A 253 -10.43 -3.34 14.27
C MET A 253 -10.62 -4.63 13.45
N LYS A 254 -10.44 -5.80 14.07
CA LYS A 254 -10.71 -7.10 13.42
C LYS A 254 -12.17 -7.26 12.98
N HIS A 255 -13.12 -6.69 13.73
CA HIS A 255 -14.54 -6.70 13.34
C HIS A 255 -14.79 -5.80 12.15
N PHE A 256 -14.26 -4.56 12.17
CA PHE A 256 -14.44 -3.63 11.06
C PHE A 256 -13.82 -4.15 9.77
N SER A 257 -12.65 -4.78 9.84
CA SER A 257 -12.00 -5.34 8.65
C SER A 257 -12.72 -6.57 8.10
N ARG A 258 -13.22 -7.49 8.94
CA ARG A 258 -13.95 -8.69 8.49
C ARG A 258 -15.32 -8.37 7.89
N SER A 259 -15.90 -7.22 8.22
CA SER A 259 -17.21 -6.79 7.74
C SER A 259 -17.15 -5.65 6.73
N ASP A 260 -15.96 -5.27 6.23
CA ASP A 260 -15.80 -4.14 5.31
C ASP A 260 -16.48 -4.43 3.95
N PRO A 261 -17.57 -3.71 3.60
CA PRO A 261 -18.27 -3.95 2.34
C PRO A 261 -17.53 -3.40 1.12
N THR A 262 -16.45 -2.61 1.32
CA THR A 262 -15.69 -1.97 0.24
C THR A 262 -14.65 -2.89 -0.40
N THR A 263 -14.52 -4.14 0.09
CA THR A 263 -13.60 -5.13 -0.46
C THR A 263 -14.04 -5.62 -1.83
N PHE A 264 -13.13 -6.23 -2.60
CA PHE A 264 -13.43 -6.68 -3.97
C PHE A 264 -14.54 -7.75 -4.00
N THR A 265 -14.54 -8.66 -3.01
CA THR A 265 -15.59 -9.67 -2.87
C THR A 265 -16.86 -9.16 -2.19
N GLY A 266 -16.81 -7.98 -1.57
CA GLY A 266 -17.90 -7.40 -0.77
C GLY A 266 -18.18 -8.14 0.54
N ARG A 267 -17.28 -9.03 0.99
CA ARG A 267 -17.44 -9.86 2.20
C ARG A 267 -16.45 -9.50 3.32
N GLY A 268 -15.80 -8.35 3.23
CA GLY A 268 -14.71 -7.98 4.12
C GLY A 268 -13.43 -8.79 3.91
N TYR A 269 -12.44 -8.54 4.77
CA TYR A 269 -11.11 -9.15 4.69
C TYR A 269 -11.08 -10.49 5.44
N ALA A 270 -11.14 -11.58 4.68
CA ALA A 270 -11.06 -12.93 5.22
C ALA A 270 -9.66 -13.33 5.68
N LEU A 271 -8.61 -12.63 5.24
CA LEU A 271 -7.26 -12.75 5.80
C LEU A 271 -6.76 -11.40 6.30
N GLN A 272 -6.17 -11.39 7.49
CA GLN A 272 -5.55 -10.21 8.08
C GLN A 272 -4.14 -10.56 8.52
N ALA A 273 -3.18 -9.73 8.13
CA ALA A 273 -1.82 -9.84 8.62
C ALA A 273 -1.40 -8.52 9.26
N LEU A 274 -1.06 -8.60 10.54
CA LEU A 274 -0.83 -7.48 11.42
C LEU A 274 0.61 -7.52 11.91
N HIS A 275 1.31 -6.41 11.73
CA HIS A 275 2.67 -6.20 12.22
C HIS A 275 2.72 -5.09 13.28
N ARG A 276 3.27 -5.38 14.45
CA ARG A 276 3.43 -4.46 15.58
C ARG A 276 4.91 -4.40 15.97
N PRO A 277 5.69 -3.49 15.36
CA PRO A 277 7.15 -3.43 15.57
C PRO A 277 7.54 -3.24 17.04
N ALA A 278 6.73 -2.49 17.80
CA ALA A 278 6.96 -2.22 19.22
C ALA A 278 6.87 -3.47 20.12
N LEU A 279 6.23 -4.55 19.64
CA LEU A 279 6.03 -5.78 20.39
C LEU A 279 7.02 -6.89 20.01
N LYS A 280 8.11 -6.55 19.32
CA LYS A 280 9.07 -7.54 18.78
C LYS A 280 9.51 -8.53 19.85
N GLY A 281 9.39 -9.83 19.55
CA GLY A 281 9.79 -10.90 20.46
C GLY A 281 8.79 -11.25 21.56
N THR A 282 7.63 -10.57 21.63
CA THR A 282 6.52 -11.00 22.52
C THR A 282 5.69 -12.14 21.90
N GLY A 283 5.87 -12.38 20.60
CA GLY A 283 5.06 -13.29 19.78
C GLY A 283 3.77 -12.66 19.24
N ASN A 284 3.47 -11.41 19.64
CA ASN A 284 2.34 -10.63 19.13
C ASN A 284 2.78 -9.53 18.13
N ASP A 285 4.05 -9.52 17.75
CA ASP A 285 4.64 -8.60 16.78
C ASP A 285 4.25 -8.92 15.35
N ILE A 286 4.03 -10.18 15.00
CA ILE A 286 3.44 -10.55 13.72
C ILE A 286 2.33 -11.57 14.00
N THR A 287 1.13 -11.26 13.52
CA THR A 287 -0.03 -12.16 13.60
C THR A 287 -0.73 -12.20 12.26
N ILE A 288 -1.07 -13.41 11.80
CA ILE A 288 -1.75 -13.65 10.53
C ILE A 288 -2.96 -14.51 10.86
N SER A 289 -4.16 -13.99 10.64
CA SER A 289 -5.40 -14.65 11.03
C SER A 289 -6.38 -14.68 9.89
N THR A 290 -7.18 -15.74 9.85
CA THR A 290 -8.30 -15.88 8.92
C THR A 290 -9.62 -15.52 9.60
N ASN A 291 -10.66 -15.24 8.81
CA ASN A 291 -12.03 -15.24 9.28
C ASN A 291 -12.48 -16.71 9.47
N PRO A 292 -12.88 -17.14 10.67
CA PRO A 292 -13.33 -18.51 10.95
C PRO A 292 -14.44 -18.98 10.01
N ALA A 293 -15.38 -18.10 9.68
CA ALA A 293 -16.49 -18.40 8.76
C ALA A 293 -16.04 -18.75 7.34
N SER A 294 -14.81 -18.38 6.96
CA SER A 294 -14.27 -18.61 5.61
C SER A 294 -13.66 -20.00 5.39
N SER A 295 -13.54 -20.83 6.44
CA SER A 295 -12.99 -22.20 6.36
C SER A 295 -11.65 -22.27 5.60
N LEU A 296 -10.72 -21.36 5.91
CA LEU A 296 -9.42 -21.24 5.26
C LEU A 296 -8.32 -21.96 6.06
N ASP A 297 -7.32 -22.49 5.37
CA ASP A 297 -6.17 -23.16 5.98
C ASP A 297 -4.86 -22.41 5.66
N LEU A 298 -4.12 -22.02 6.71
CA LEU A 298 -2.84 -21.34 6.60
C LEU A 298 -1.62 -22.28 6.58
N TRP A 299 -1.81 -23.60 6.53
CA TRP A 299 -0.73 -24.61 6.54
C TRP A 299 0.45 -24.26 5.63
N ALA A 300 0.17 -23.93 4.37
CA ALA A 300 1.21 -23.66 3.38
C ALA A 300 2.10 -22.47 3.76
N LEU A 301 1.50 -21.44 4.38
CA LEU A 301 2.26 -20.29 4.87
C LEU A 301 3.05 -20.65 6.13
N TRP A 302 2.44 -21.33 7.09
CA TRP A 302 3.13 -21.75 8.30
C TRP A 302 4.37 -22.61 7.99
N ALA A 303 4.22 -23.62 7.12
CA ALA A 303 5.32 -24.49 6.72
C ALA A 303 6.44 -23.72 5.98
N GLU A 304 6.09 -22.74 5.14
CA GLU A 304 7.07 -21.90 4.46
C GLU A 304 7.79 -20.96 5.42
N LEU A 305 7.09 -20.39 6.41
CA LEU A 305 7.71 -19.56 7.45
C LEU A 305 8.70 -20.37 8.29
N GLU A 306 8.32 -21.58 8.72
CA GLU A 306 9.23 -22.47 9.45
C GLU A 306 10.45 -22.86 8.61
N ARG A 307 10.27 -23.14 7.32
CA ARG A 307 11.38 -23.44 6.39
C ARG A 307 12.35 -22.26 6.28
N LEU A 308 11.83 -21.04 6.13
CA LEU A 308 12.64 -19.82 6.04
C LEU A 308 13.34 -19.49 7.35
N GLU A 309 12.66 -19.73 8.48
CA GLU A 309 13.23 -19.55 9.81
C GLU A 309 14.44 -20.48 9.99
N ASP A 310 14.27 -21.77 9.69
CA ASP A 310 15.36 -22.75 9.73
C ASP A 310 16.53 -22.36 8.80
N GLU A 311 16.26 -21.78 7.64
CA GLU A 311 17.28 -21.27 6.72
C GLU A 311 18.03 -20.07 7.31
N ARG A 312 17.30 -19.07 7.84
CA ARG A 312 17.89 -17.88 8.47
C ARG A 312 18.73 -18.20 9.69
N TRP A 313 18.27 -19.11 10.55
CA TRP A 313 19.02 -19.54 11.72
C TRP A 313 20.28 -20.32 11.37
N ARG A 314 20.28 -21.12 10.30
CA ARG A 314 21.51 -21.76 9.80
C ARG A 314 22.52 -20.70 9.35
N SER A 315 22.10 -19.75 8.53
CA SER A 315 22.98 -18.64 8.11
C SER A 315 23.47 -17.81 9.29
N PHE A 316 22.63 -17.56 10.30
CA PHE A 316 23.04 -16.83 11.50
C PHE A 316 24.08 -17.60 12.30
N ALA A 317 23.92 -18.92 12.48
CA ALA A 317 24.88 -19.76 13.18
C ALA A 317 26.30 -19.75 12.55
N ASP A 318 26.40 -19.47 11.25
CA ASP A 318 27.68 -19.35 10.53
C ASP A 318 28.35 -17.97 10.71
N THR A 319 27.69 -17.00 11.35
CA THR A 319 28.25 -15.65 11.58
C THR A 319 28.98 -15.53 12.93
N PRO A 320 29.96 -14.62 13.08
CA PRO A 320 30.61 -14.37 14.36
C PRO A 320 29.61 -13.91 15.44
N GLY A 321 29.49 -14.67 16.53
CA GLY A 321 28.50 -14.42 17.60
C GLY A 321 27.11 -15.02 17.34
N GLY A 322 26.94 -15.75 16.22
CA GLY A 322 25.74 -16.51 15.93
C GLY A 322 25.70 -17.84 16.66
N PHE A 323 24.49 -18.37 16.84
CA PHE A 323 24.25 -19.68 17.45
C PHE A 323 23.12 -20.41 16.73
N LYS A 324 23.05 -21.73 16.91
CA LYS A 324 22.02 -22.57 16.30
C LYS A 324 20.66 -22.25 16.89
N ARG A 325 19.60 -22.37 16.08
CA ARG A 325 18.20 -22.26 16.55
C ARG A 325 18.01 -23.13 17.80
N PRO A 326 17.58 -22.57 18.94
CA PRO A 326 17.36 -23.35 20.15
C PRO A 326 16.34 -24.48 19.95
N ARG A 327 16.69 -25.68 20.39
CA ARG A 327 15.85 -26.90 20.34
C ARG A 327 15.89 -27.61 21.71
N GLY A 328 14.81 -28.27 22.12
CA GLY A 328 14.74 -29.06 23.35
C GLY A 328 13.65 -28.61 24.34
N ASN A 329 13.32 -29.50 25.29
CA ASN A 329 12.04 -29.59 26.01
C ASN A 329 11.77 -28.61 27.19
N ASP A 330 12.72 -27.76 27.57
CA ASP A 330 12.58 -26.95 28.78
C ASP A 330 11.79 -25.65 28.50
N GLY A 331 10.46 -25.73 28.56
CA GLY A 331 9.54 -24.59 28.40
C GLY A 331 8.74 -24.56 27.10
N ASP A 332 8.67 -25.69 26.40
CA ASP A 332 8.07 -25.84 25.07
C ASP A 332 6.66 -25.27 24.94
N ARG A 333 6.47 -24.46 23.90
CA ARG A 333 5.14 -24.23 23.35
C ARG A 333 4.76 -25.47 22.55
N ALA A 334 3.99 -26.38 23.14
CA ALA A 334 3.55 -27.61 22.48
C ALA A 334 2.83 -27.28 21.15
N LEU A 335 3.35 -27.81 20.03
CA LEU A 335 2.71 -27.70 18.72
C LEU A 335 2.20 -29.07 18.27
N VAL A 336 0.93 -29.10 17.85
CA VAL A 336 0.30 -30.30 17.31
C VAL A 336 0.82 -30.62 15.91
N SER A 337 1.09 -29.60 15.07
CA SER A 337 1.45 -29.85 13.67
C SER A 337 2.95 -30.12 13.41
N HIS A 338 3.82 -30.10 14.43
CA HIS A 338 5.25 -30.40 14.23
C HIS A 338 5.50 -31.89 13.91
N ASP A 339 4.59 -32.78 14.29
CA ASP A 339 4.65 -34.21 13.98
C ASP A 339 4.26 -34.54 12.52
N GLU A 340 3.64 -33.59 11.81
CA GLU A 340 3.22 -33.79 10.42
C GLU A 340 4.35 -33.44 9.43
N ASN A 341 5.19 -34.43 9.09
CA ASN A 341 6.01 -34.49 7.87
C ASN A 341 7.04 -33.36 7.60
N ILE A 342 7.32 -32.45 8.53
CA ILE A 342 8.44 -31.52 8.36
C ILE A 342 9.71 -32.30 8.69
N GLY A 343 10.61 -32.47 7.71
CA GLY A 343 11.90 -33.16 7.86
C GLY A 343 12.89 -32.51 8.85
N SER A 344 12.43 -31.71 9.80
CA SER A 344 13.19 -31.14 10.91
C SER A 344 13.07 -32.10 12.09
N ALA A 345 14.12 -32.90 12.31
CA ALA A 345 14.11 -34.06 13.22
C ALA A 345 13.89 -33.76 14.72
N MET A 346 13.59 -32.53 15.14
CA MET A 346 13.24 -32.16 16.52
C MET A 346 12.45 -30.84 16.54
N ALA A 347 11.38 -30.77 17.36
CA ALA A 347 10.64 -29.55 17.66
C ALA A 347 11.58 -28.45 18.20
N CYS A 348 11.40 -27.22 17.74
CA CYS A 348 12.14 -26.07 18.27
C CYS A 348 11.43 -25.47 19.49
N HIS A 349 12.15 -24.74 20.33
CA HIS A 349 11.61 -24.24 21.60
C HIS A 349 10.52 -23.15 21.41
N GLN A 350 10.63 -22.34 20.34
CA GLN A 350 9.66 -21.30 19.96
C GLN A 350 9.42 -21.34 18.43
N PRO A 351 8.55 -22.23 17.95
CA PRO A 351 8.09 -22.22 16.56
C PRO A 351 7.08 -21.10 16.33
N TRP A 352 6.83 -20.80 15.06
CA TRP A 352 5.64 -20.06 14.65
C TRP A 352 4.42 -20.79 15.19
N TRP A 353 3.55 -20.06 15.89
CA TRP A 353 2.31 -20.63 16.42
C TRP A 353 1.38 -21.02 15.28
N ASP A 354 0.67 -22.14 15.40
CA ASP A 354 -0.22 -22.69 14.38
C ASP A 354 -1.67 -22.87 14.88
N ASP A 355 -2.01 -22.22 16.00
CA ASP A 355 -3.31 -22.34 16.63
C ASP A 355 -3.67 -23.77 17.07
N LYS A 356 -2.69 -24.48 17.65
CA LYS A 356 -2.83 -25.88 18.09
C LYS A 356 -3.28 -26.81 16.96
N GLY A 357 -2.80 -26.54 15.74
CA GLY A 357 -3.14 -27.31 14.55
C GLY A 357 -4.42 -26.90 13.81
N LYS A 358 -5.21 -25.94 14.33
CA LYS A 358 -6.34 -25.36 13.58
C LYS A 358 -5.89 -24.57 12.36
N ARG A 359 -4.67 -24.00 12.40
CA ARG A 359 -4.02 -23.28 11.28
C ARG A 359 -4.84 -22.08 10.77
N THR A 360 -5.68 -21.52 11.64
CA THR A 360 -6.50 -20.33 11.41
C THR A 360 -5.81 -19.05 11.87
N LEU A 361 -4.84 -19.17 12.78
CA LEU A 361 -4.00 -18.11 13.31
C LEU A 361 -2.53 -18.55 13.31
N ILE A 362 -1.67 -17.74 12.70
CA ILE A 362 -0.22 -17.85 12.79
C ILE A 362 0.31 -16.66 13.61
N ALA A 363 1.18 -16.91 14.58
CA ALA A 363 1.80 -15.86 15.38
C ALA A 363 3.31 -16.06 15.51
N ALA A 364 4.05 -14.95 15.58
CA ALA A 364 5.50 -14.97 15.65
C ALA A 364 6.03 -15.76 16.87
N PRO A 365 7.20 -16.39 16.74
CA PRO A 365 7.98 -16.90 17.87
C PRO A 365 8.28 -15.85 18.94
N ARG A 366 8.23 -16.25 20.22
CA ARG A 366 8.68 -15.39 21.33
C ARG A 366 10.20 -15.39 21.45
N SER A 367 10.75 -14.34 22.05
CA SER A 367 12.17 -14.24 22.35
C SER A 367 12.67 -15.47 23.10
N VAL A 368 13.86 -15.92 22.72
CA VAL A 368 14.56 -17.05 23.31
C VAL A 368 15.72 -16.54 24.16
N LEU A 369 15.95 -17.19 25.30
CA LEU A 369 17.13 -16.92 26.12
C LEU A 369 18.27 -17.82 25.66
N HIS A 370 19.44 -17.23 25.40
CA HIS A 370 20.66 -17.95 25.06
C HIS A 370 21.83 -17.28 25.79
N ASP A 371 22.58 -18.06 26.58
CA ASP A 371 23.71 -17.59 27.41
C ASP A 371 23.39 -16.35 28.26
N GLY A 372 22.17 -16.28 28.82
CA GLY A 372 21.72 -15.18 29.67
C GLY A 372 21.30 -13.90 28.91
N ALA A 373 21.42 -13.88 27.58
CA ALA A 373 20.93 -12.81 26.74
C ALA A 373 19.61 -13.19 26.04
N SER A 374 18.73 -12.22 25.85
CA SER A 374 17.46 -12.40 25.13
C SER A 374 17.63 -12.08 23.66
N PHE A 375 17.27 -13.03 22.80
CA PHE A 375 17.28 -12.88 21.35
C PHE A 375 15.86 -12.97 20.79
N PRO A 376 15.54 -12.25 19.71
CA PRO A 376 14.22 -12.35 19.09
C PRO A 376 13.96 -13.79 18.61
N GLY A 377 12.74 -14.29 18.85
CA GLY A 377 12.37 -15.65 18.51
C GLY A 377 12.38 -15.94 17.01
N SER A 378 12.07 -14.92 16.21
CA SER A 378 12.15 -14.97 14.75
C SER A 378 13.24 -14.03 14.24
N LEU A 379 14.02 -14.55 13.29
CA LEU A 379 14.99 -13.78 12.50
C LEU A 379 14.38 -13.25 11.20
N LEU A 380 13.12 -13.59 10.90
CA LEU A 380 12.41 -13.10 9.72
C LEU A 380 11.95 -11.65 9.92
N THR A 381 12.08 -10.85 8.87
CA THR A 381 11.54 -9.49 8.82
C THR A 381 10.11 -9.50 8.32
N TRP A 382 9.40 -8.37 8.48
CA TRP A 382 8.07 -8.21 7.89
C TRP A 382 8.09 -8.34 6.35
N GLY A 383 9.17 -7.94 5.70
CA GLY A 383 9.37 -8.15 4.26
C GLY A 383 9.45 -9.63 3.89
N ASP A 384 10.15 -10.44 4.69
CA ASP A 384 10.26 -11.89 4.47
C ASP A 384 8.88 -12.57 4.61
N VAL A 385 8.08 -12.17 5.61
CA VAL A 385 6.72 -12.71 5.81
C VAL A 385 5.80 -12.37 4.63
N LYS A 386 5.83 -11.12 4.14
CA LYS A 386 5.08 -10.73 2.94
C LYS A 386 5.52 -11.52 1.70
N ALA A 387 6.81 -11.72 1.52
CA ALA A 387 7.33 -12.53 0.42
C ALA A 387 6.87 -14.00 0.53
N ALA A 388 6.86 -14.58 1.74
CA ALA A 388 6.34 -15.92 1.99
C ALA A 388 4.84 -16.02 1.66
N MET A 389 4.03 -15.04 2.11
CA MET A 389 2.61 -14.95 1.76
C MET A 389 2.39 -14.91 0.25
N TRP A 390 3.17 -14.10 -0.47
CA TRP A 390 3.07 -14.02 -1.93
C TRP A 390 3.40 -15.36 -2.59
N ARG A 391 4.50 -16.02 -2.18
CA ARG A 391 4.89 -17.33 -2.72
C ARG A 391 3.80 -18.39 -2.53
N CYS A 392 3.16 -18.42 -1.37
CA CYS A 392 2.13 -19.43 -1.08
C CYS A 392 0.77 -19.11 -1.72
N TYR A 393 0.39 -17.83 -1.75
CA TYR A 393 -0.99 -17.39 -1.97
C TYR A 393 -1.18 -16.35 -3.08
N ALA A 394 -0.21 -16.10 -3.96
CA ALA A 394 -0.41 -15.22 -5.12
C ALA A 394 -1.72 -15.56 -5.87
N PRO A 395 -2.49 -14.57 -6.37
CA PRO A 395 -3.82 -14.75 -6.95
C PRO A 395 -3.84 -15.47 -8.31
N THR A 396 -2.70 -16.03 -8.72
CA THR A 396 -2.55 -16.66 -10.04
C THR A 396 -3.43 -17.90 -10.18
N MET A 397 -3.86 -18.55 -9.09
CA MET A 397 -4.72 -19.75 -9.14
C MET A 397 -4.18 -20.86 -10.06
N GLY A 398 -2.85 -20.95 -10.20
CA GLY A 398 -2.22 -21.91 -11.11
C GLY A 398 -2.19 -21.48 -12.58
N LEU A 399 -2.46 -20.21 -12.89
CA LEU A 399 -2.38 -19.64 -14.23
C LEU A 399 -1.02 -19.93 -14.89
N ARG A 400 -1.11 -20.57 -16.05
CA ARG A 400 0.02 -20.86 -16.92
C ARG A 400 -0.13 -20.06 -18.19
N VAL A 401 0.93 -19.35 -18.55
CA VAL A 401 1.00 -18.58 -19.79
C VAL A 401 2.21 -19.02 -20.57
N SER A 402 2.18 -18.81 -21.88
CA SER A 402 3.31 -19.02 -22.76
C SER A 402 3.56 -17.74 -23.54
N ASP A 403 4.82 -17.39 -23.78
CA ASP A 403 5.15 -16.29 -24.69
C ASP A 403 4.56 -16.64 -26.07
N ARG A 404 3.88 -15.68 -26.69
CA ARG A 404 3.32 -15.89 -28.03
C ARG A 404 4.38 -16.32 -29.06
N LYS A 405 5.63 -15.88 -28.89
CA LYS A 405 6.76 -16.23 -29.77
C LYS A 405 7.29 -17.65 -29.52
N ASP A 406 7.23 -18.13 -28.28
CA ASP A 406 7.66 -19.47 -27.88
C ASP A 406 6.53 -20.21 -27.16
N ARG A 407 5.59 -20.73 -27.97
CA ARG A 407 4.39 -21.45 -27.48
C ARG A 407 4.70 -22.82 -26.85
N ALA A 408 5.96 -23.27 -26.88
CA ALA A 408 6.34 -24.58 -26.33
C ALA A 408 6.54 -24.52 -24.80
N THR A 409 6.92 -23.35 -24.28
CA THR A 409 7.30 -23.21 -22.87
C THR A 409 6.13 -22.64 -22.06
N ALA A 410 5.56 -23.46 -21.17
CA ALA A 410 4.54 -23.03 -20.22
C ALA A 410 5.19 -22.46 -18.95
N ILE A 411 4.97 -21.16 -18.71
CA ILE A 411 5.47 -20.41 -17.56
C ILE A 411 4.37 -20.30 -16.52
N LYS A 412 4.66 -20.71 -15.29
CA LYS A 412 3.75 -20.57 -14.15
C LYS A 412 4.02 -19.22 -13.47
N LEU A 413 3.00 -18.37 -13.39
CA LEU A 413 3.16 -16.99 -12.90
C LEU A 413 3.42 -16.88 -11.40
N SER A 414 3.19 -17.94 -10.63
CA SER A 414 3.51 -17.97 -9.19
C SER A 414 5.02 -17.97 -8.89
N ASP A 415 5.85 -18.29 -9.89
CA ASP A 415 7.26 -18.56 -9.66
C ASP A 415 8.06 -17.26 -9.87
N SER A 416 8.81 -16.81 -8.87
CA SER A 416 9.69 -15.62 -8.94
C SER A 416 10.91 -15.78 -9.86
N SER A 417 10.80 -16.66 -10.86
CA SER A 417 11.88 -17.13 -11.71
C SER A 417 12.28 -16.12 -12.77
N ALA A 418 13.52 -16.23 -13.27
CA ALA A 418 13.99 -15.49 -14.44
C ALA A 418 13.05 -15.61 -15.66
N ASN A 419 12.29 -16.70 -15.76
CA ASN A 419 11.33 -16.93 -16.84
C ASN A 419 10.15 -15.95 -16.81
N VAL A 420 9.67 -15.57 -15.62
CA VAL A 420 8.60 -14.56 -15.48
C VAL A 420 9.12 -13.18 -15.86
N ARG A 421 10.38 -12.87 -15.53
CA ARG A 421 11.07 -11.66 -16.02
C ARG A 421 11.21 -11.64 -17.54
N ALA A 422 11.49 -12.78 -18.17
CA ALA A 422 11.67 -12.88 -19.61
C ALA A 422 10.40 -12.61 -20.42
N LEU A 423 9.20 -12.68 -19.80
CA LEU A 423 7.94 -12.32 -20.46
C LEU A 423 7.85 -10.84 -20.81
N ALA A 424 8.52 -9.99 -20.04
CA ALA A 424 8.56 -8.55 -20.25
C ALA A 424 9.68 -8.21 -21.24
N THR A 425 9.30 -7.73 -22.42
CA THR A 425 10.26 -7.36 -23.48
C THR A 425 10.04 -5.92 -23.94
N PRO A 426 11.05 -5.21 -24.47
CA PRO A 426 10.84 -3.89 -25.05
C PRO A 426 9.82 -3.95 -26.19
N LEU A 427 8.81 -3.06 -26.15
CA LEU A 427 7.76 -2.97 -27.16
C LEU A 427 8.31 -2.49 -28.51
N VAL A 428 9.23 -1.51 -28.45
CA VAL A 428 10.02 -1.03 -29.58
C VAL A 428 11.50 -1.12 -29.19
N TYR A 429 12.37 -1.45 -30.15
CA TYR A 429 13.81 -1.53 -29.89
C TYR A 429 14.34 -0.18 -29.39
N GLY A 430 14.96 -0.18 -28.21
CA GLY A 430 15.49 1.05 -27.58
C GLY A 430 14.45 1.92 -26.86
N SER A 431 13.18 1.50 -26.77
CA SER A 431 12.17 2.22 -25.97
C SER A 431 12.13 1.73 -24.53
N ASP A 432 11.82 2.63 -23.59
CA ASP A 432 11.55 2.28 -22.19
C ASP A 432 10.17 1.64 -21.97
N THR A 433 9.36 1.54 -23.03
CA THR A 433 8.02 0.93 -22.98
C THR A 433 8.12 -0.58 -23.19
N THR A 434 7.51 -1.32 -22.27
CA THR A 434 7.58 -2.79 -22.21
C THR A 434 6.28 -3.42 -22.74
N ILE A 435 6.37 -4.65 -23.24
CA ILE A 435 5.23 -5.49 -23.57
C ILE A 435 5.37 -6.88 -22.95
N ILE A 436 4.26 -7.38 -22.42
CA ILE A 436 4.03 -8.79 -22.13
C ILE A 436 3.01 -9.28 -23.15
N ASP A 437 3.36 -10.25 -23.99
CA ASP A 437 2.48 -10.80 -25.03
C ASP A 437 2.41 -12.31 -24.85
N CYS A 438 1.33 -12.77 -24.22
CA CYS A 438 1.21 -14.16 -23.82
C CYS A 438 -0.14 -14.79 -24.17
N VAL A 439 -0.11 -16.11 -24.26
CA VAL A 439 -1.29 -16.96 -24.47
C VAL A 439 -1.47 -17.82 -23.23
N ARG A 440 -2.70 -17.86 -22.71
CA ARG A 440 -3.07 -18.79 -21.65
C ARG A 440 -2.89 -20.22 -22.16
N MET A 441 -2.17 -21.02 -21.38
CA MET A 441 -2.06 -22.44 -21.63
C MET A 441 -3.17 -23.18 -20.87
N PRO A 442 -3.80 -24.20 -21.48
CA PRO A 442 -4.81 -24.98 -20.79
C PRO A 442 -4.21 -25.64 -19.54
N SER A 443 -4.91 -25.51 -18.41
CA SER A 443 -4.62 -26.21 -17.16
C SER A 443 -5.51 -27.44 -17.03
N GLN A 444 -5.11 -28.43 -16.23
CA GLN A 444 -6.04 -29.49 -15.82
C GLN A 444 -7.12 -28.85 -14.95
N GLY A 445 -8.36 -28.81 -15.47
CA GLY A 445 -9.40 -27.92 -14.96
C GLY A 445 -9.37 -26.61 -15.73
N ASP A 446 -10.34 -26.43 -16.64
CA ASP A 446 -10.48 -25.24 -17.49
C ASP A 446 -11.11 -24.10 -16.66
N ASP A 447 -10.51 -23.80 -15.51
CA ASP A 447 -11.08 -22.90 -14.52
C ASP A 447 -11.12 -21.46 -15.08
N ALA A 448 -12.23 -20.76 -14.88
CA ALA A 448 -12.34 -19.37 -15.27
C ALA A 448 -11.30 -18.52 -14.51
N ILE A 449 -10.58 -17.63 -15.21
CA ILE A 449 -9.69 -16.67 -14.57
C ILE A 449 -10.55 -15.57 -13.97
N ILE A 450 -10.34 -15.29 -12.70
CA ILE A 450 -10.92 -14.14 -12.02
C ILE A 450 -9.88 -13.01 -12.05
N TRP A 451 -10.15 -11.97 -12.85
CA TRP A 451 -9.30 -10.77 -12.92
C TRP A 451 -9.52 -9.91 -11.67
N SER A 452 -8.73 -10.19 -10.63
CA SER A 452 -8.72 -9.37 -9.44
C SER A 452 -7.82 -8.14 -9.61
N PRO A 453 -8.06 -7.05 -8.87
CA PRO A 453 -7.16 -5.89 -8.81
C PRO A 453 -5.71 -6.29 -8.57
N THR A 454 -5.46 -7.27 -7.70
CA THR A 454 -4.11 -7.75 -7.37
C THR A 454 -3.47 -8.51 -8.53
N LEU A 455 -4.23 -9.32 -9.26
CA LEU A 455 -3.72 -10.03 -10.44
C LEU A 455 -3.34 -9.02 -11.54
N SER A 456 -4.17 -7.99 -11.75
CA SER A 456 -3.87 -6.94 -12.72
C SER A 456 -2.67 -6.08 -12.32
N ALA A 457 -2.59 -5.71 -11.03
CA ALA A 457 -1.45 -4.98 -10.46
C ALA A 457 -0.15 -5.78 -10.59
N MET A 458 -0.20 -7.11 -10.45
CA MET A 458 0.96 -7.99 -10.67
C MET A 458 1.52 -7.83 -12.09
N PHE A 459 0.69 -7.88 -13.13
CA PHE A 459 1.15 -7.68 -14.51
C PHE A 459 1.65 -6.24 -14.73
N ALA A 460 0.99 -5.23 -14.15
CA ALA A 460 1.44 -3.86 -14.22
C ALA A 460 2.83 -3.66 -13.56
N ALA A 461 3.10 -4.32 -12.43
CA ALA A 461 4.39 -4.34 -11.77
C ALA A 461 5.46 -5.03 -12.63
N MET A 462 5.13 -6.17 -13.25
CA MET A 462 6.03 -6.87 -14.16
C MET A 462 6.47 -6.01 -15.35
N LEU A 463 5.59 -5.16 -15.89
CA LEU A 463 5.93 -4.21 -16.96
C LEU A 463 6.94 -3.14 -16.51
N ALA A 464 6.95 -2.81 -15.21
CA ALA A 464 7.77 -1.76 -14.62
C ALA A 464 9.18 -2.22 -14.24
N THR A 465 9.28 -3.30 -13.46
CA THR A 465 10.53 -3.75 -12.83
C THR A 465 10.91 -5.18 -13.22
N GLY A 466 10.00 -5.93 -13.83
CA GLY A 466 10.12 -7.38 -14.03
C GLY A 466 10.01 -8.20 -12.74
N GLU A 467 9.96 -7.56 -11.57
CA GLU A 467 9.89 -8.22 -10.27
C GLU A 467 8.55 -7.93 -9.59
N ILE A 468 8.06 -8.92 -8.84
CA ILE A 468 6.78 -8.82 -8.14
C ILE A 468 7.07 -8.82 -6.64
N SER A 469 6.70 -7.74 -5.97
CA SER A 469 6.70 -7.61 -4.52
C SER A 469 5.41 -6.95 -4.07
N ILE A 470 4.83 -7.41 -2.96
CA ILE A 470 3.63 -6.83 -2.36
C ILE A 470 3.80 -5.33 -2.12
N ASP A 471 5.01 -4.89 -1.73
CA ASP A 471 5.31 -3.50 -1.40
C ASP A 471 5.40 -2.57 -2.60
N THR A 472 5.56 -3.14 -3.79
CA THR A 472 5.75 -2.39 -5.04
C THR A 472 4.60 -2.63 -6.02
N LEU A 473 3.50 -3.27 -5.57
CA LEU A 473 2.33 -3.42 -6.42
C LEU A 473 1.73 -2.04 -6.67
N PRO A 474 1.48 -1.69 -7.95
CA PRO A 474 0.87 -0.41 -8.30
C PRO A 474 -0.58 -0.36 -7.82
N ASP A 475 -1.04 0.85 -7.49
CA ASP A 475 -2.44 1.07 -7.18
C ASP A 475 -3.31 0.90 -8.43
N THR A 476 -4.59 0.61 -8.25
CA THR A 476 -5.55 0.47 -9.37
C THR A 476 -5.69 1.73 -10.22
N SER A 477 -5.30 2.90 -9.70
CA SER A 477 -5.23 4.15 -10.48
C SER A 477 -4.07 4.22 -11.47
N ASP A 478 -3.02 3.40 -11.28
CA ASP A 478 -1.78 3.45 -12.06
C ASP A 478 -1.85 2.65 -13.38
N PHE A 479 -2.91 1.86 -13.56
CA PHE A 479 -3.12 1.04 -14.76
C PHE A 479 -4.59 0.95 -15.13
N ASP A 480 -4.86 0.66 -16.40
CA ASP A 480 -6.19 0.37 -16.93
C ASP A 480 -6.30 -1.12 -17.26
N VAL A 481 -7.50 -1.68 -17.11
CA VAL A 481 -7.81 -3.06 -17.51
C VAL A 481 -8.96 -3.02 -18.52
N ILE A 482 -8.75 -3.66 -19.67
CA ILE A 482 -9.79 -3.84 -20.68
C ILE A 482 -10.00 -5.34 -20.87
N GLU A 483 -11.16 -5.83 -20.49
CA GLU A 483 -11.57 -7.22 -20.71
C GLU A 483 -12.36 -7.31 -22.01
N ALA A 484 -11.96 -8.23 -22.89
CA ALA A 484 -12.61 -8.45 -24.17
C ALA A 484 -12.86 -9.94 -24.42
N ARG A 485 -13.65 -10.24 -25.45
CA ARG A 485 -13.84 -11.62 -25.88
C ARG A 485 -12.48 -12.18 -26.32
N GLY A 486 -12.05 -13.24 -25.64
CA GLY A 486 -10.82 -13.96 -25.98
C GLY A 486 -9.55 -13.43 -25.36
N GLY A 487 -9.57 -12.33 -24.61
CA GLY A 487 -8.35 -11.79 -24.02
C GLY A 487 -8.55 -10.61 -23.08
N THR A 488 -7.52 -10.32 -22.30
CA THR A 488 -7.45 -9.17 -21.38
C THR A 488 -6.23 -8.33 -21.72
N MET A 489 -6.41 -7.01 -21.64
CA MET A 489 -5.36 -6.02 -21.82
C MET A 489 -5.15 -5.25 -20.53
N ILE A 490 -3.88 -5.06 -20.14
CA ILE A 490 -3.50 -4.22 -19.01
C ILE A 490 -2.58 -3.13 -19.54
N ILE A 491 -2.92 -1.87 -19.30
CA ILE A 491 -2.17 -0.70 -19.77
C ILE A 491 -1.61 0.02 -18.55
N SER A 492 -0.29 0.08 -18.40
CA SER A 492 0.38 0.82 -17.33
C SER A 492 1.23 1.95 -17.90
N LYS A 493 1.74 2.84 -17.04
CA LYS A 493 2.71 3.87 -17.43
C LYS A 493 4.01 3.32 -18.06
N HIS A 494 4.30 2.05 -17.82
CA HIS A 494 5.53 1.39 -18.27
C HIS A 494 5.34 0.52 -19.52
N GLY A 495 4.10 0.19 -19.90
CA GLY A 495 3.89 -0.76 -20.97
C GLY A 495 2.49 -1.31 -21.08
N VAL A 496 2.35 -2.39 -21.86
CA VAL A 496 1.09 -3.13 -22.01
C VAL A 496 1.28 -4.62 -21.80
N ALA A 497 0.32 -5.28 -21.17
CA ALA A 497 0.20 -6.73 -21.16
C ALA A 497 -1.00 -7.14 -22.02
N LEU A 498 -0.76 -8.00 -23.01
CA LEU A 498 -1.76 -8.58 -23.90
C LEU A 498 -1.85 -10.07 -23.61
N ILE A 499 -3.00 -10.51 -23.11
CA ILE A 499 -3.16 -11.86 -22.55
C ILE A 499 -4.33 -12.52 -23.28
N GLU A 500 -4.04 -13.42 -24.21
CA GLU A 500 -5.06 -14.19 -24.93
C GLU A 500 -5.51 -15.38 -24.06
N LEU A 501 -6.81 -15.45 -23.78
CA LEU A 501 -7.41 -16.44 -22.90
C LEU A 501 -7.86 -17.71 -23.62
N SER A 502 -8.19 -17.62 -24.91
CA SER A 502 -8.57 -18.76 -25.74
C SER A 502 -7.94 -18.62 -27.13
N GLN A 503 -7.42 -19.73 -27.65
CA GLN A 503 -6.89 -19.80 -29.02
C GLN A 503 -7.98 -19.82 -30.09
N THR A 504 -9.25 -19.99 -29.70
CA THR A 504 -10.39 -20.11 -30.63
C THR A 504 -11.16 -18.82 -30.82
N SER A 505 -10.80 -17.75 -30.09
CA SER A 505 -11.49 -16.46 -30.11
C SER A 505 -10.80 -15.46 -31.04
N ASP A 506 -11.61 -14.60 -31.69
CA ASP A 506 -11.17 -13.44 -32.48
C ASP A 506 -10.58 -12.33 -31.58
N PHE A 507 -9.49 -12.62 -30.87
CA PHE A 507 -8.73 -11.60 -30.13
C PHE A 507 -7.75 -10.93 -31.11
N PRO A 508 -7.92 -9.63 -31.45
CA PRO A 508 -7.16 -8.95 -32.52
C PRO A 508 -5.75 -8.57 -32.05
N HIS A 509 -4.95 -9.56 -31.64
CA HIS A 509 -3.67 -9.36 -30.99
C HIS A 509 -2.65 -8.62 -31.87
N ARG A 510 -2.68 -8.83 -33.19
CA ARG A 510 -1.73 -8.19 -34.12
C ARG A 510 -2.02 -6.69 -34.22
N GLU A 511 -3.29 -6.36 -34.31
CA GLU A 511 -3.82 -5.01 -34.38
C GLU A 511 -3.56 -4.28 -33.05
N LEU A 512 -3.82 -4.92 -31.91
CA LEU A 512 -3.53 -4.38 -30.57
C LEU A 512 -2.03 -4.13 -30.37
N ARG A 513 -1.18 -5.11 -30.69
CA ARG A 513 0.28 -4.96 -30.58
C ARG A 513 0.79 -3.83 -31.47
N ARG A 514 0.30 -3.74 -32.70
CA ARG A 514 0.64 -2.66 -33.64
C ARG A 514 0.21 -1.31 -33.10
N ALA A 515 -1.02 -1.19 -32.60
CA ALA A 515 -1.53 0.05 -32.02
C ALA A 515 -0.64 0.51 -30.84
N ALA A 516 -0.28 -0.40 -29.93
CA ALA A 516 0.65 -0.10 -28.85
C ALA A 516 2.03 0.36 -29.38
N SER A 517 2.61 -0.35 -30.35
CA SER A 517 3.91 0.01 -30.94
C SER A 517 3.88 1.36 -31.64
N ASP A 518 2.79 1.69 -32.36
CA ASP A 518 2.62 2.98 -33.03
C ASP A 518 2.60 4.12 -31.98
N VAL A 519 1.84 3.97 -30.87
CA VAL A 519 1.83 4.97 -29.78
C VAL A 519 3.17 5.05 -29.05
N ALA A 520 3.82 3.93 -28.75
CA ALA A 520 5.11 3.90 -28.08
C ALA A 520 6.22 4.57 -28.93
N THR A 521 6.14 4.45 -30.25
CA THR A 521 7.05 5.15 -31.18
C THR A 521 6.90 6.67 -31.06
N VAL A 522 5.67 7.18 -30.94
CA VAL A 522 5.41 8.61 -30.71
C VAL A 522 6.02 9.07 -29.39
N VAL A 523 5.81 8.29 -28.31
CA VAL A 523 6.35 8.59 -26.98
C VAL A 523 7.88 8.61 -27.00
N GLY A 524 8.51 7.59 -27.58
CA GLY A 524 9.97 7.52 -27.71
C GLY A 524 10.54 8.72 -28.47
N PHE A 525 9.91 9.08 -29.59
CA PHE A 525 10.32 10.25 -30.36
C PHE A 525 10.12 11.57 -29.59
N ALA A 526 8.99 11.75 -28.90
CA ALA A 526 8.74 12.95 -28.11
C ALA A 526 9.84 13.14 -27.05
N ARG A 527 10.25 12.07 -26.35
CA ARG A 527 11.36 12.08 -25.39
C ARG A 527 12.72 12.36 -26.04
N ASP A 528 13.00 11.77 -27.20
CA ASP A 528 14.24 12.04 -27.94
C ASP A 528 14.32 13.50 -28.38
N LEU A 529 13.20 14.06 -28.84
CA LEU A 529 13.11 15.45 -29.26
C LEU A 529 13.23 16.41 -28.08
N GLU A 530 12.59 16.11 -26.95
CA GLU A 530 12.74 16.86 -25.70
C GLU A 530 14.20 16.87 -25.22
N ARG A 531 14.87 15.71 -25.25
CA ARG A 531 16.31 15.62 -24.92
C ARG A 531 17.16 16.48 -25.85
N SER A 532 16.96 16.37 -27.17
CA SER A 532 17.67 17.20 -28.16
C SER A 532 17.39 18.69 -27.99
N LEU A 533 16.15 19.04 -27.61
CA LEU A 533 15.76 20.41 -27.31
C LEU A 533 16.55 20.97 -26.13
N GLN A 534 16.59 20.25 -25.01
CA GLN A 534 17.29 20.71 -23.80
C GLN A 534 18.82 20.70 -23.94
N SER A 535 19.40 19.72 -24.65
CA SER A 535 20.85 19.61 -24.79
C SER A 535 21.45 20.54 -25.84
N GLU A 536 20.84 20.61 -27.03
CA GLU A 536 21.46 21.20 -28.22
C GLU A 536 20.69 22.42 -28.73
N ILE A 537 19.39 22.27 -29.01
CA ILE A 537 18.61 23.30 -29.71
C ILE A 537 18.46 24.55 -28.84
N ARG A 538 18.19 24.39 -27.54
CA ARG A 538 18.05 25.52 -26.61
C ARG A 538 19.36 26.28 -26.46
N GLN A 539 20.49 25.58 -26.33
CA GLN A 539 21.81 26.23 -26.26
C GLN A 539 22.13 26.97 -27.55
N LEU A 540 21.92 26.33 -28.71
CA LEU A 540 22.11 26.95 -30.02
C LEU A 540 21.22 28.17 -30.21
N ALA A 541 19.97 28.12 -29.76
CA ALA A 541 19.02 29.22 -29.83
C ALA A 541 19.44 30.40 -28.93
N LEU A 542 19.83 30.14 -27.68
CA LEU A 542 20.30 31.17 -26.74
C LEU A 542 21.59 31.83 -27.21
N VAL A 543 22.58 31.04 -27.62
CA VAL A 543 23.84 31.55 -28.18
C VAL A 543 23.58 32.35 -29.45
N SER A 544 22.66 31.91 -30.31
CA SER A 544 22.32 32.63 -31.54
C SER A 544 21.46 33.88 -31.31
N ALA A 545 20.70 33.94 -30.22
CA ALA A 545 19.98 35.14 -29.80
C ALA A 545 20.95 36.20 -29.23
N ALA A 546 22.01 35.75 -28.53
CA ALA A 546 23.05 36.62 -27.98
C ALA A 546 24.09 37.07 -29.03
N ASN A 547 24.50 36.17 -29.94
CA ASN A 547 25.54 36.43 -30.93
C ASN A 547 25.04 37.17 -32.18
N GLU A 548 25.93 37.96 -32.78
CA GLU A 548 25.62 38.77 -33.97
C GLU A 548 25.82 38.03 -35.31
N ASN A 549 26.35 36.81 -35.26
CA ASN A 549 26.69 36.04 -36.47
C ASN A 549 25.43 35.42 -37.12
N GLY A 550 25.11 35.86 -38.34
CA GLY A 550 23.99 35.35 -39.15
C GLY A 550 24.09 33.85 -39.49
N ARG A 551 25.29 33.26 -39.49
CA ARG A 551 25.46 31.80 -39.66
C ARG A 551 24.90 31.03 -38.45
N SER A 552 25.12 31.54 -37.23
CA SER A 552 24.61 30.93 -35.98
C SER A 552 23.08 30.90 -35.98
N LYS A 553 22.44 32.03 -36.30
CA LYS A 553 20.97 32.14 -36.37
C LYS A 553 20.37 31.19 -37.40
N ARG A 554 20.96 31.10 -38.60
CA ARG A 554 20.49 30.14 -39.63
C ARG A 554 20.64 28.69 -39.17
N SER A 555 21.72 28.37 -38.47
CA SER A 555 21.93 27.03 -37.90
C SER A 555 20.86 26.68 -36.87
N ALA A 556 20.58 27.59 -35.92
CA ALA A 556 19.56 27.41 -34.90
C ALA A 556 18.14 27.27 -35.49
N LEU A 557 17.76 28.15 -36.44
CA LEU A 557 16.47 28.03 -37.14
C LEU A 557 16.37 26.75 -37.95
N ARG A 558 17.44 26.31 -38.61
CA ARG A 558 17.45 25.04 -39.35
C ARG A 558 17.24 23.84 -38.42
N ALA A 559 17.84 23.85 -37.23
CA ALA A 559 17.62 22.83 -36.22
C ALA A 559 16.16 22.83 -35.74
N ILE A 560 15.60 24.00 -35.44
CA ILE A 560 14.19 24.16 -35.02
C ILE A 560 13.21 23.68 -36.11
N TYR A 561 13.38 24.10 -37.36
CA TYR A 561 12.50 23.65 -38.44
C TYR A 561 12.63 22.16 -38.74
N SER A 562 13.86 21.62 -38.69
CA SER A 562 14.08 20.17 -38.83
C SER A 562 13.35 19.39 -37.74
N ALA A 563 13.44 19.85 -36.48
CA ALA A 563 12.70 19.30 -35.35
C ALA A 563 11.18 19.34 -35.56
N LYS A 564 10.62 20.50 -35.94
CA LYS A 564 9.18 20.66 -36.21
C LYS A 564 8.68 19.78 -37.36
N LEU A 565 9.44 19.68 -38.45
CA LEU A 565 9.07 18.82 -39.59
C LEU A 565 9.03 17.34 -39.19
N LYS A 566 10.00 16.87 -38.41
CA LYS A 566 10.02 15.50 -37.89
C LYS A 566 8.83 15.24 -36.94
N ALA A 567 8.53 16.19 -36.06
CA ALA A 567 7.38 16.09 -35.16
C ALA A 567 6.05 15.98 -35.92
N ARG A 568 5.88 16.77 -36.99
CA ARG A 568 4.68 16.73 -37.84
C ARG A 568 4.54 15.42 -38.62
N ASP A 569 5.61 14.90 -39.21
CA ASP A 569 5.60 13.60 -39.91
C ASP A 569 5.14 12.46 -38.98
N ILE A 570 5.59 12.47 -37.73
CA ILE A 570 5.19 11.46 -36.73
C ILE A 570 3.75 11.66 -36.26
N TRP A 571 3.29 12.90 -36.15
CA TRP A 571 1.88 13.21 -35.87
C TRP A 571 0.95 12.64 -36.95
N GLU A 572 1.29 12.86 -38.22
CA GLU A 572 0.50 12.38 -39.36
C GLU A 572 0.51 10.84 -39.45
N ARG A 573 1.64 10.19 -39.14
CA ARG A 573 1.71 8.72 -39.10
C ARG A 573 0.93 8.11 -37.93
N SER A 574 0.82 8.82 -36.82
CA SER A 574 0.17 8.37 -35.59
C SER A 574 -1.28 8.83 -35.44
N SER A 575 -1.90 9.39 -36.49
CA SER A 575 -3.31 9.84 -36.49
C SER A 575 -4.24 8.90 -37.28
N ARG A 576 -3.84 7.64 -37.46
CA ARG A 576 -4.67 6.61 -38.11
C ARG A 576 -5.99 6.38 -37.37
N VAL A 577 -7.07 6.18 -38.12
CA VAL A 577 -8.38 5.78 -37.58
C VAL A 577 -8.45 4.25 -37.58
N GLU A 578 -8.64 3.65 -36.40
CA GLU A 578 -8.88 2.22 -36.27
C GLU A 578 -10.34 1.89 -36.58
N THR A 579 -10.57 0.82 -37.35
CA THR A 579 -11.92 0.36 -37.70
C THR A 579 -12.53 -0.52 -36.61
N ASP A 580 -11.70 -1.25 -35.87
CA ASP A 580 -12.12 -2.10 -34.76
C ASP A 580 -12.33 -1.27 -33.48
N SER A 581 -13.49 -1.41 -32.83
CA SER A 581 -13.84 -0.65 -31.64
C SER A 581 -12.95 -0.98 -30.43
N LEU A 582 -12.55 -2.23 -30.27
CA LEU A 582 -11.67 -2.67 -29.18
C LEU A 582 -10.27 -2.11 -29.36
N VAL A 583 -9.73 -2.21 -30.58
CA VAL A 583 -8.40 -1.67 -30.90
C VAL A 583 -8.38 -0.16 -30.72
N ARG A 584 -9.45 0.54 -31.13
CA ARG A 584 -9.61 1.98 -30.90
C ARG A 584 -9.61 2.32 -29.40
N GLN A 585 -10.44 1.64 -28.61
CA GLN A 585 -10.51 1.87 -27.15
C GLN A 585 -9.14 1.62 -26.48
N PHE A 586 -8.49 0.51 -26.82
CA PHE A 586 -7.16 0.17 -26.30
C PHE A 586 -6.12 1.25 -26.65
N ARG A 587 -6.13 1.73 -27.89
CA ARG A 587 -5.23 2.79 -28.34
C ARG A 587 -5.48 4.10 -27.61
N GLU A 588 -6.74 4.52 -27.45
CA GLU A 588 -7.10 5.72 -26.70
C GLU A 588 -6.62 5.63 -25.24
N CYS A 589 -6.75 4.46 -24.59
CA CYS A 589 -6.18 4.22 -23.26
C CYS A 589 -4.64 4.35 -23.25
N CYS A 590 -3.94 3.78 -24.24
CA CYS A 590 -2.48 3.93 -24.34
C CYS A 590 -2.06 5.40 -24.54
N GLU A 591 -2.74 6.12 -25.43
CA GLU A 591 -2.49 7.54 -25.70
C GLU A 591 -2.72 8.40 -24.44
N ALA A 592 -3.80 8.15 -23.70
CA ALA A 592 -4.12 8.84 -22.46
C ALA A 592 -3.09 8.54 -21.34
N ARG A 593 -2.68 7.27 -21.21
CA ARG A 593 -1.79 6.82 -20.13
C ARG A 593 -0.33 7.22 -20.35
N TRP A 594 0.15 7.21 -21.59
CA TRP A 594 1.55 7.53 -21.91
C TRP A 594 1.79 8.99 -22.29
N GLN A 595 0.72 9.75 -22.57
CA GLN A 595 0.75 11.20 -22.80
C GLN A 595 1.74 11.66 -23.90
N GLY A 596 2.08 10.80 -24.84
CA GLY A 596 3.08 11.10 -25.88
C GLY A 596 2.73 12.31 -26.74
N ARG A 597 1.45 12.50 -27.06
CA ARG A 597 0.99 13.70 -27.80
C ARG A 597 1.11 14.98 -26.98
N ALA A 598 0.68 14.95 -25.71
CA ALA A 598 0.80 16.11 -24.83
C ALA A 598 2.27 16.54 -24.62
N GLN A 599 3.18 15.57 -24.51
CA GLN A 599 4.62 15.84 -24.47
C GLN A 599 5.12 16.48 -25.77
N LEU A 600 4.70 15.94 -26.91
CA LEU A 600 5.10 16.46 -28.22
C LEU A 600 4.55 17.87 -28.48
N ASP A 601 3.31 18.17 -28.09
CA ASP A 601 2.71 19.51 -28.14
C ASP A 601 3.50 20.52 -27.31
N MET A 602 3.89 20.13 -26.09
CA MET A 602 4.71 20.97 -25.21
C MET A 602 6.08 21.28 -25.84
N VAL A 603 6.74 20.28 -26.42
CA VAL A 603 8.02 20.46 -27.12
C VAL A 603 7.87 21.35 -28.36
N ILE A 604 6.79 21.21 -29.14
CA ILE A 604 6.51 22.08 -30.29
C ILE A 604 6.28 23.53 -29.83
N SER A 605 5.54 23.73 -28.74
CA SER A 605 5.32 25.06 -28.15
C SER A 605 6.63 25.71 -27.71
N GLU A 606 7.53 24.98 -27.06
CA GLU A 606 8.85 25.50 -26.66
C GLU A 606 9.72 25.82 -27.90
N LEU A 607 9.67 24.99 -28.94
CA LEU A 607 10.33 25.29 -30.22
C LEU A 607 9.79 26.57 -30.88
N GLU A 608 8.48 26.83 -30.80
CA GLU A 608 7.85 28.07 -31.26
C GLU A 608 8.26 29.30 -30.47
N GLU A 609 8.47 29.16 -29.16
CA GLU A 609 8.99 30.24 -28.33
C GLU A 609 10.45 30.57 -28.67
N LEU A 610 11.30 29.56 -28.85
CA LEU A 610 12.69 29.75 -29.27
C LEU A 610 12.78 30.38 -30.66
N GLU A 611 11.93 29.97 -31.60
CA GLU A 611 11.83 30.60 -32.91
C GLU A 611 11.48 32.08 -32.79
N ARG A 612 10.44 32.41 -32.02
CA ARG A 612 10.01 33.80 -31.77
C ARG A 612 11.12 34.63 -31.11
N MET A 613 11.91 34.05 -30.22
CA MET A 613 13.05 34.73 -29.60
C MET A 613 14.14 35.08 -30.64
N ILE A 614 14.47 34.17 -31.54
CA ILE A 614 15.48 34.42 -32.59
C ILE A 614 14.96 35.43 -33.63
N VAL A 615 13.69 35.36 -33.98
CA VAL A 615 13.07 36.27 -34.97
C VAL A 615 12.92 37.68 -34.38
N SER A 616 12.39 37.83 -33.17
CA SER A 616 12.21 39.14 -32.52
C SER A 616 13.52 39.90 -32.30
N THR A 617 14.61 39.21 -31.93
CA THR A 617 15.94 39.84 -31.85
C THR A 617 16.46 40.33 -33.21
N SER A 618 15.99 39.72 -34.30
CA SER A 618 16.31 40.14 -35.67
C SER A 618 15.44 41.32 -36.11
N GLU A 619 14.16 41.34 -35.76
CA GLU A 619 13.22 42.43 -36.04
C GLU A 619 13.55 43.71 -35.27
N LEU A 620 13.83 43.62 -33.96
CA LEU A 620 14.26 44.76 -33.15
C LEU A 620 15.52 45.43 -33.72
N ARG A 621 16.41 44.64 -34.31
CA ARG A 621 17.62 45.15 -34.96
C ARG A 621 17.35 45.73 -36.34
N ALA A 622 16.49 45.10 -37.16
CA ALA A 622 16.06 45.71 -38.42
C ALA A 622 15.44 47.09 -38.18
N ASN A 623 14.62 47.22 -37.13
CA ASN A 623 14.05 48.49 -36.69
C ASN A 623 15.12 49.46 -36.16
N ALA A 624 16.13 49.00 -35.41
CA ALA A 624 17.24 49.85 -34.97
C ALA A 624 18.11 50.34 -36.15
N LEU A 625 18.33 49.50 -37.17
CA LEU A 625 19.07 49.83 -38.39
C LEU A 625 18.27 50.82 -39.24
N LEU A 626 16.97 50.59 -39.43
CA LEU A 626 16.06 51.52 -40.11
C LEU A 626 16.02 52.86 -39.37
N ASN A 627 15.96 52.87 -38.04
CA ASN A 627 16.05 54.09 -37.24
C ASN A 627 17.40 54.81 -37.43
N LYS A 628 18.53 54.09 -37.45
CA LYS A 628 19.84 54.70 -37.72
C LYS A 628 19.92 55.26 -39.15
N VAL A 629 19.39 54.57 -40.15
CA VAL A 629 19.30 55.07 -41.53
C VAL A 629 18.36 56.28 -41.62
N ALA A 630 17.26 56.29 -40.89
CA ALA A 630 16.37 57.44 -40.82
C ALA A 630 17.03 58.64 -40.12
N ILE A 631 17.76 58.42 -39.03
CA ILE A 631 18.44 59.47 -38.26
C ILE A 631 19.65 60.04 -39.00
N TYR A 632 20.44 59.21 -39.69
CA TYR A 632 21.69 59.65 -40.31
C TYR A 632 21.63 59.74 -41.84
N GLY A 633 20.92 58.83 -42.50
CA GLY A 633 20.79 58.77 -43.95
C GLY A 633 19.81 59.79 -44.51
N LEU A 634 18.70 60.07 -43.82
CA LEU A 634 17.73 61.07 -44.27
C LEU A 634 18.31 62.50 -44.25
N PRO A 635 18.99 62.95 -43.19
CA PRO A 635 19.63 64.27 -43.19
C PRO A 635 20.76 64.37 -44.21
N ALA A 636 21.53 63.29 -44.44
CA ALA A 636 22.59 63.27 -45.46
C ALA A 636 22.03 63.38 -46.90
N SER A 637 20.90 62.74 -47.19
CA SER A 637 20.19 62.83 -48.47
C SER A 637 19.59 64.23 -48.70
N LEU A 638 18.94 64.80 -47.68
CA LEU A 638 18.41 66.17 -47.72
C LEU A 638 19.54 67.20 -47.89
N ALA A 639 20.66 67.01 -47.18
CA ALA A 639 21.86 67.84 -47.31
C ALA A 639 22.49 67.76 -48.71
N GLY A 640 22.60 66.57 -49.29
CA GLY A 640 23.13 66.37 -50.65
C GLY A 640 22.28 67.06 -51.73
N ASN A 641 20.96 67.01 -51.60
CA ASN A 641 20.04 67.71 -52.51
C ASN A 641 20.10 69.24 -52.33
N LEU A 642 20.22 69.74 -51.10
CA LEU A 642 20.46 71.16 -50.81
C LEU A 642 21.79 71.66 -51.40
N LEU A 643 22.83 70.82 -51.39
CA LEU A 643 24.14 71.13 -51.95
C LEU A 643 24.12 71.14 -53.48
N GLY A 644 23.37 70.21 -54.10
CA GLY A 644 23.07 70.25 -55.53
C GLY A 644 22.31 71.52 -55.93
N GLY A 645 21.36 71.98 -55.09
CA GLY A 645 20.65 73.24 -55.27
C GLY A 645 21.53 74.48 -55.12
N LEU A 646 22.45 74.51 -54.14
CA LEU A 646 23.39 75.61 -53.92
C LEU A 646 24.46 75.72 -55.02
N LEU A 647 24.90 74.58 -55.58
CA LEU A 647 25.80 74.56 -56.74
C LEU A 647 25.12 75.09 -58.01
N LEU A 648 23.83 74.86 -58.19
CA LEU A 648 23.05 75.42 -59.31
C LEU A 648 22.79 76.93 -59.17
N ILE A 649 22.78 77.48 -57.96
CA ILE A 649 22.65 78.93 -57.71
C ILE A 649 23.94 79.70 -58.07
N GLY A 650 25.08 79.01 -58.22
CA GLY A 650 26.38 79.59 -58.59
C GLY A 650 26.54 80.05 -60.04
N GLU A 651 25.54 79.86 -60.91
CA GLU A 651 25.62 80.24 -62.34
C GLU A 651 25.42 81.73 -62.64
N LYS A 652 25.09 82.56 -61.65
CA LYS A 652 25.05 84.04 -61.81
C LYS A 652 26.15 84.65 -60.95
N GLY A 653 27.28 84.92 -61.59
CA GLY A 653 28.56 85.17 -60.95
C GLY A 653 28.59 86.37 -60.02
N GLU A 654 28.79 86.08 -58.74
CA GLU A 654 29.71 86.79 -57.86
C GLU A 654 30.18 85.80 -56.78
N PHE A 655 31.44 85.36 -56.91
CA PHE A 655 32.00 84.28 -56.12
C PHE A 655 32.49 84.83 -54.76
N ASN A 656 31.63 84.79 -53.75
CA ASN A 656 31.95 85.28 -52.41
C ASN A 656 32.83 84.26 -51.65
N GLY A 657 33.99 84.68 -51.14
CA GLY A 657 34.95 83.79 -50.46
C GLY A 657 34.37 83.04 -49.24
N VAL A 658 33.29 83.57 -48.64
CA VAL A 658 32.55 82.91 -47.56
C VAL A 658 31.74 81.71 -48.08
N ALA A 659 31.17 81.78 -49.28
CA ALA A 659 30.45 80.67 -49.88
C ALA A 659 31.40 79.51 -50.24
N PHE A 660 32.63 79.82 -50.66
CA PHE A 660 33.66 78.80 -50.89
C PHE A 660 34.13 78.17 -49.57
N ALA A 661 34.37 78.97 -48.52
CA ALA A 661 34.74 78.45 -47.20
C ALA A 661 33.64 77.61 -46.56
N VAL A 662 32.37 78.00 -46.70
CA VAL A 662 31.22 77.20 -46.26
C VAL A 662 31.10 75.94 -47.11
N ALA A 663 31.26 76.01 -48.43
CA ALA A 663 31.25 74.82 -49.29
C ALA A 663 32.41 73.88 -48.98
N LEU A 664 33.59 74.37 -48.60
CA LEU A 664 34.75 73.55 -48.21
C LEU A 664 34.62 72.97 -46.81
N ALA A 665 34.12 73.74 -45.84
CA ALA A 665 33.80 73.23 -44.50
C ALA A 665 32.68 72.19 -44.58
N TYR A 666 31.71 72.38 -45.48
CA TYR A 666 30.58 71.49 -45.68
C TYR A 666 30.94 70.26 -46.54
N ALA A 667 31.79 70.41 -47.56
CA ALA A 667 32.39 69.28 -48.25
C ALA A 667 33.28 68.50 -47.28
N GLY A 668 34.01 69.19 -46.40
CA GLY A 668 34.77 68.59 -45.31
C GLY A 668 33.89 67.83 -44.33
N SER A 669 32.75 68.38 -43.90
CA SER A 669 31.82 67.70 -42.99
C SER A 669 31.03 66.58 -43.68
N THR A 670 30.75 66.71 -44.98
CA THR A 670 30.09 65.66 -45.78
C THR A 670 31.06 64.55 -46.09
N VAL A 671 32.32 64.85 -46.44
CA VAL A 671 33.38 63.85 -46.58
C VAL A 671 33.70 63.23 -45.23
N ALA A 672 33.71 63.97 -44.13
CA ALA A 672 33.88 63.41 -42.78
C ALA A 672 32.66 62.57 -42.37
N GLY A 673 31.44 62.97 -42.71
CA GLY A 673 30.21 62.22 -42.44
C GLY A 673 30.09 60.96 -43.29
N VAL A 674 30.44 61.05 -44.58
CA VAL A 674 30.53 59.90 -45.49
C VAL A 674 31.70 59.02 -45.09
N ALA A 675 32.87 59.57 -44.73
CA ALA A 675 34.00 58.78 -44.24
C ALA A 675 33.71 58.18 -42.86
N PHE A 676 32.91 58.82 -42.02
CA PHE A 676 32.44 58.27 -40.75
C PHE A 676 31.42 57.16 -41.00
N LEU A 677 30.46 57.34 -41.90
CA LEU A 677 29.55 56.27 -42.35
C LEU A 677 30.32 55.14 -43.01
N PHE A 678 31.32 55.43 -43.85
CA PHE A 678 32.18 54.44 -44.48
C PHE A 678 33.08 53.77 -43.45
N TRP A 679 33.53 54.48 -42.42
CA TRP A 679 34.25 53.92 -41.28
C TRP A 679 33.34 53.08 -40.40
N LEU A 680 32.07 53.44 -40.22
CA LEU A 680 31.08 52.68 -39.45
C LEU A 680 30.70 51.41 -40.20
N VAL A 681 30.44 51.52 -41.51
CA VAL A 681 30.20 50.42 -42.44
C VAL A 681 31.46 49.56 -42.60
N ARG A 682 32.68 50.13 -42.55
CA ARG A 682 33.94 49.38 -42.63
C ARG A 682 34.33 48.76 -41.30
N ARG A 683 33.98 49.37 -40.16
CA ARG A 683 34.13 48.79 -38.82
C ARG A 683 33.18 47.62 -38.66
N GLU A 684 31.94 47.76 -39.11
CA GLU A 684 31.03 46.62 -39.27
C GLU A 684 31.60 45.64 -40.30
N ALA A 685 31.99 46.02 -41.52
CA ALA A 685 32.54 45.07 -42.50
C ALA A 685 33.87 44.40 -42.05
N SER A 686 34.62 45.00 -41.13
CA SER A 686 35.79 44.36 -40.49
C SER A 686 35.39 43.35 -39.42
N SER A 687 34.23 43.51 -38.78
CA SER A 687 33.60 42.44 -37.99
C SER A 687 32.97 41.34 -38.85
N TRP A 688 32.96 41.51 -40.19
CA TRP A 688 32.57 40.48 -41.18
C TRP A 688 33.78 39.80 -41.86
N ARG A 689 35.02 40.23 -41.60
CA ARG A 689 36.25 39.68 -42.21
C ARG A 689 37.21 38.99 -41.25
N MET A 690 36.88 38.90 -39.96
CA MET A 690 37.31 37.80 -39.11
C MET A 690 36.07 36.99 -38.72
N ASP A 691 35.62 36.12 -39.66
CA ASP A 691 34.90 34.83 -39.45
C ASP A 691 34.29 34.24 -40.75
#